data_AF-A0A939RFF4-F1
#
_entry.id   AF-A0A939RFF4-F1
#
_cell.length_a   1.000
_cell.length_b   1.000
_cell.length_c   1.000
_cell.angle_alpha   90.00
_cell.angle_beta   90.00
_cell.angle_gamma   90.00
#
_symmetry.space_group_name_H-M   'P 1'
#
loop_
_entity.id
_entity.type
_entity.pdbx_description
1 polymer ?
#
loop_
_entity_poly.entity_id
_entity_poly.type
_entity_poly.pdbx_seq_one_letter_code
_entity_poly.pdbx_strand_id
1 'polypeptide(L)'
;MTLRAVWAPTGAATAARTAGWADLLSADQADDAPLLLNAALAARHHDGPTVAYWSDPAWQAALDTTPTVLTATARELRIELPPVWRAELHFAWDGASLLISSDLRTLAWAVGARTPDPDGAAAFLSGDRWTRGLLPSLYRGVLTLQPGHTAVIRPDRTIRAEATWAPHRDPAFASQPLEVSTVQLRDRLDDLADRILTRHRRVACLFSGGLDSTLVAAALLRRAPERVVLLNVGSDLGTPAEERLRERFLRQYGAMSEPVDLPAKPGLVAALRDVNAMTAMPTGSPFAAAFEEIVAVAHTDFDCDAIATGDGGDEVFAERDELLVDLLARHPQALPAALGHHALRSQQRGLEALKRAHRTLRYLRGHAPAPGHTADVLDTLLGDALAEHVVSARARALHADRERWLEGWTWSALGSVRRAASVPEWEPASTQAPGMAVLSPLVDSQLIAPALALRRTALQPSVAGFQPKWLLRQAALAWLDPRIALHPKIGSADGTILQAVRTDEHGDLLDLLSSTTAQHIGLRLPPEAERPDHPLWHGEEWIRPAALTAWLDQPAPCPHQPSVTLSSPPVPPAMERPPLPAARHRRRAARWNVVVLAALNIAHQLRPGRSIPPARATAADPDLGETLTDLARRACAVPLVSGASQPMSQAVAHFLQLRGRCATAVYGVQEGRPGPRYWVETSTAHVDVHGAETPLTPAPDVTVTHMSNSRPATRR
;
A
#
# COMPACT_ATOMS: atom_id res chain seq x y z
N MET A 1 2.12 23.49 34.65
CA MET A 1 1.74 22.96 33.33
C MET A 1 0.43 22.21 33.50
N THR A 2 -0.59 22.56 32.74
CA THR A 2 -1.89 21.87 32.75
C THR A 2 -2.04 21.17 31.41
N LEU A 3 -2.20 19.85 31.39
CA LEU A 3 -2.51 19.14 30.16
C LEU A 3 -4.03 19.18 29.98
N ARG A 4 -4.48 19.61 28.80
CA ARG A 4 -5.88 19.51 28.42
C ARG A 4 -5.93 18.68 27.15
N ALA A 5 -6.57 17.53 27.18
CA ALA A 5 -6.87 16.83 25.93
C ALA A 5 -8.12 17.49 25.34
N VAL A 6 -7.99 17.99 24.11
CA VAL A 6 -9.14 18.48 23.36
C VAL A 6 -9.55 17.33 22.46
N TRP A 7 -10.73 16.80 22.68
CA TRP A 7 -11.28 15.74 21.86
C TRP A 7 -12.58 16.22 21.24
N ALA A 8 -12.73 15.99 19.94
CA ALA A 8 -13.98 16.20 19.24
C ALA A 8 -14.19 15.01 18.29
N PRO A 9 -14.82 13.92 18.76
CA PRO A 9 -15.35 12.96 17.83
C PRO A 9 -16.69 13.53 17.34
N THR A 10 -16.86 13.64 16.03
CA THR A 10 -18.20 13.49 15.49
C THR A 10 -18.57 12.00 15.63
N GLY A 11 -19.03 11.59 16.80
CA GLY A 11 -19.64 10.26 17.03
C GLY A 11 -18.75 9.22 17.72
N ALA A 12 -19.38 8.53 18.69
CA ALA A 12 -18.91 7.37 19.47
C ALA A 12 -17.97 7.66 20.66
N ALA A 13 -18.56 7.51 21.86
CA ALA A 13 -17.91 7.58 23.16
C ALA A 13 -16.81 6.52 23.33
N THR A 14 -15.64 6.92 23.85
CA THR A 14 -14.60 5.99 24.32
C THR A 14 -14.63 5.89 25.84
N ALA A 15 -14.55 4.68 26.36
CA ALA A 15 -14.30 4.42 27.78
C ALA A 15 -12.82 4.69 28.11
N ALA A 16 -12.50 5.85 28.68
CA ALA A 16 -11.24 6.04 29.37
C ALA A 16 -11.19 5.12 30.61
N ARG A 17 -10.56 3.95 30.49
CA ARG A 17 -10.32 3.08 31.64
C ARG A 17 -9.15 3.61 32.43
N THR A 18 -9.44 4.24 33.55
CA THR A 18 -8.46 4.79 34.46
C THR A 18 -8.40 3.95 35.73
N ALA A 19 -7.21 3.47 36.09
CA ALA A 19 -6.98 2.98 37.44
C ALA A 19 -6.69 4.19 38.34
N GLY A 20 -7.66 4.59 39.18
CA GLY A 20 -7.45 5.58 40.25
C GLY A 20 -7.83 7.05 39.96
N TRP A 21 -8.76 7.34 39.03
CA TRP A 21 -9.05 8.72 38.55
C TRP A 21 -10.47 9.24 38.80
N ALA A 22 -11.22 8.67 39.75
CA ALA A 22 -12.61 9.12 39.98
C ALA A 22 -12.71 10.59 40.46
N ASP A 23 -11.63 11.15 41.03
CA ASP A 23 -11.65 12.46 41.68
C ASP A 23 -11.17 13.64 40.80
N LEU A 24 -10.78 13.37 39.55
CA LEU A 24 -10.16 14.36 38.65
C LEU A 24 -11.02 14.73 37.44
N LEU A 25 -12.04 13.93 37.17
CA LEU A 25 -13.15 14.30 36.31
C LEU A 25 -14.13 15.06 37.20
N SER A 26 -14.39 16.34 36.91
CA SER A 26 -15.52 17.02 37.53
C SER A 26 -16.77 16.24 37.15
N ALA A 27 -17.37 15.50 38.09
CA ALA A 27 -18.60 14.75 37.89
C ALA A 27 -19.78 15.62 37.38
N ASP A 28 -19.65 16.95 37.45
CA ASP A 28 -20.60 17.94 36.92
C ASP A 28 -20.36 18.36 35.45
N GLN A 29 -19.37 17.78 34.74
CA GLN A 29 -19.17 18.09 33.33
C GLN A 29 -19.73 16.98 32.44
N ALA A 30 -20.72 17.35 31.62
CA ALA A 30 -21.38 16.52 30.63
C ALA A 30 -20.38 15.77 29.73
N ASP A 31 -20.85 14.68 29.10
CA ASP A 31 -20.10 13.78 28.21
C ASP A 31 -19.33 14.47 27.05
N ASP A 32 -19.48 15.79 26.88
CA ASP A 32 -18.87 16.63 25.83
C ASP A 32 -17.68 17.49 26.31
N ALA A 33 -17.26 17.41 27.58
CA ALA A 33 -16.17 18.24 28.08
C ALA A 33 -14.77 17.68 27.75
N PRO A 34 -13.78 18.54 27.41
CA PRO A 34 -12.41 18.11 27.14
C PRO A 34 -11.83 17.38 28.36
N LEU A 35 -11.19 16.23 28.13
CA LEU A 35 -10.55 15.46 29.20
C LEU A 35 -9.37 16.28 29.78
N LEU A 36 -9.58 16.82 30.98
CA LEU A 36 -8.59 17.63 31.70
C LEU A 36 -7.63 16.73 32.49
N LEU A 37 -6.42 16.56 31.98
CA LEU A 37 -5.32 15.89 32.68
C LEU A 37 -4.50 16.93 33.46
N ASN A 38 -4.90 17.27 34.68
CA ASN A 38 -4.11 18.20 35.48
C ASN A 38 -2.89 17.49 36.12
N ALA A 39 -1.72 17.59 35.48
CA ALA A 39 -0.46 17.04 35.98
C ALA A 39 -0.09 17.54 37.40
N ALA A 40 -0.48 18.78 37.76
CA ALA A 40 -0.26 19.33 39.09
C ALA A 40 -1.22 18.76 40.15
N LEU A 41 -2.30 18.10 39.74
CA LEU A 41 -3.26 17.43 40.62
C LEU A 41 -2.91 15.94 40.74
N ALA A 42 -2.49 15.30 39.65
CA ALA A 42 -1.87 13.98 39.67
C ALA A 42 -0.70 13.89 40.66
N ALA A 43 0.20 14.88 40.63
CA ALA A 43 1.35 14.96 41.54
C ALA A 43 0.98 15.24 43.01
N ARG A 44 -0.25 15.71 43.30
CA ARG A 44 -0.71 15.95 44.68
C ARG A 44 -1.35 14.72 45.32
N HIS A 45 -1.86 13.79 44.52
CA HIS A 45 -2.61 12.63 45.02
C HIS A 45 -1.80 11.33 45.01
N HIS A 46 -0.71 11.24 44.22
CA HIS A 46 0.15 10.05 44.18
C HIS A 46 1.63 10.41 43.95
N ASP A 47 2.54 9.79 44.73
CA ASP A 47 4.00 9.85 44.52
C ASP A 47 4.49 9.09 43.26
N GLY A 48 3.57 8.55 42.45
CA GLY A 48 3.84 7.70 41.30
C GLY A 48 3.51 8.33 39.94
N PRO A 49 3.98 7.73 38.84
CA PRO A 49 3.57 8.13 37.50
C PRO A 49 2.06 7.92 37.32
N THR A 50 1.42 8.90 36.71
CA THR A 50 0.05 8.79 36.19
C THR A 50 0.12 8.20 34.80
N VAL A 51 -0.69 7.18 34.52
CA VAL A 51 -0.80 6.58 33.19
C VAL A 51 -2.25 6.67 32.70
N ALA A 52 -2.46 7.19 31.50
CA ALA A 52 -3.73 7.17 30.80
C ALA A 52 -3.56 6.44 29.45
N TYR A 53 -4.58 5.69 29.07
CA TYR A 53 -4.65 4.99 27.79
C TYR A 53 -5.69 5.67 26.91
N TRP A 54 -5.29 6.04 25.70
CA TRP A 54 -6.16 6.69 24.73
C TRP A 54 -6.20 5.89 23.43
N SER A 55 -7.40 5.50 23.04
CA SER A 55 -7.70 4.88 21.75
C SER A 55 -8.66 5.79 20.99
N ASP A 56 -8.29 6.19 19.78
CA ASP A 56 -9.19 6.88 18.87
C ASP A 56 -9.92 5.86 17.97
N PRO A 57 -11.26 5.88 17.88
CA PRO A 57 -12.01 5.07 16.93
C PRO A 57 -11.52 5.21 15.47
N ALA A 58 -11.08 6.40 15.07
CA ALA A 58 -10.52 6.67 13.75
C ALA A 58 -9.23 5.88 13.47
N TRP A 59 -8.55 5.42 14.51
CA TRP A 59 -7.34 4.60 14.38
C TRP A 59 -7.65 3.09 14.32
N GLN A 60 -8.91 2.66 14.51
CA GLN A 60 -9.33 1.25 14.58
C GLN A 60 -9.15 0.45 13.28
N ALA A 61 -8.64 1.06 12.21
CA ALA A 61 -8.33 0.36 10.98
C ALA A 61 -7.39 -0.84 11.14
N ALA A 62 -6.58 -0.84 12.21
CA ALA A 62 -5.91 -2.03 12.70
C ALA A 62 -6.66 -2.57 13.93
N LEU A 63 -7.16 -3.80 13.82
CA LEU A 63 -7.94 -4.47 14.85
C LEU A 63 -7.29 -4.48 16.24
N ASP A 64 -5.96 -4.50 16.31
CA ASP A 64 -5.20 -4.52 17.56
C ASP A 64 -4.38 -3.24 17.74
N THR A 65 -4.98 -2.06 17.59
CA THR A 65 -4.28 -0.83 17.99
C THR A 65 -3.98 -0.86 19.48
N THR A 66 -2.71 -1.08 19.82
CA THR A 66 -2.18 -0.68 21.14
C THR A 66 -2.61 0.76 21.37
N PRO A 67 -3.28 1.10 22.50
CA PRO A 67 -3.67 2.48 22.75
C PRO A 67 -2.45 3.39 22.81
N THR A 68 -2.64 4.67 22.49
CA THR A 68 -1.67 5.71 22.86
C THR A 68 -1.55 5.73 24.38
N VAL A 69 -0.32 5.69 24.88
CA VAL A 69 -0.04 5.70 26.33
C VAL A 69 0.47 7.07 26.72
N LEU A 70 -0.25 7.74 27.63
CA LEU A 70 0.14 9.02 28.20
C LEU A 70 0.66 8.76 29.62
N THR A 71 1.95 8.95 29.85
CA THR A 71 2.56 8.83 31.18
C THR A 71 2.99 10.20 31.69
N ALA A 72 2.32 10.70 32.72
CA ALA A 72 2.62 11.99 33.35
C ALA A 72 3.34 11.79 34.70
N THR A 73 4.40 12.57 34.91
CA THR A 73 5.13 12.65 36.19
C THR A 73 5.29 14.12 36.59
N ALA A 74 5.84 14.38 37.77
CA ALA A 74 6.19 15.75 38.17
C ALA A 74 7.24 16.42 37.24
N ARG A 75 7.99 15.64 36.44
CA ARG A 75 9.11 16.13 35.63
C ARG A 75 8.84 16.15 34.12
N GLU A 76 7.94 15.30 33.64
CA GLU A 76 7.67 15.17 32.21
C GLU A 76 6.31 14.52 31.94
N LEU A 77 5.79 14.81 30.75
CA LEU A 77 4.73 14.08 30.07
C LEU A 77 5.36 13.25 28.94
N ARG A 78 5.14 11.95 28.96
CA ARG A 78 5.52 11.02 27.90
C ARG A 78 4.26 10.60 27.14
N ILE A 79 4.32 10.66 25.82
CA ILE A 79 3.26 10.25 24.90
C ILE A 79 3.83 9.17 24.01
N GLU A 80 3.36 7.94 24.15
CA GLU A 80 3.79 6.79 23.34
C GLU A 80 2.71 6.49 22.30
N LEU A 81 2.99 6.84 21.04
CA LEU A 81 2.08 6.62 19.92
C LEU A 81 2.43 5.26 19.28
N PRO A 82 1.49 4.31 19.23
CA PRO A 82 1.74 2.99 18.65
C PRO A 82 2.17 3.10 17.17
N PRO A 83 2.84 2.07 16.61
CA PRO A 83 3.14 1.99 15.18
C PRO A 83 1.89 1.60 14.37
N VAL A 84 0.77 2.27 14.65
CA VAL A 84 -0.47 2.15 13.89
C VAL A 84 -0.43 3.23 12.84
N TRP A 85 -0.41 2.81 11.58
CA TRP A 85 -0.06 3.68 10.45
C TRP A 85 -1.03 4.84 10.20
N ARG A 86 -2.24 4.79 10.81
CA ARG A 86 -3.23 5.89 10.83
C ARG A 86 -3.13 6.84 12.02
N ALA A 87 -2.41 6.46 13.06
CA ALA A 87 -2.42 7.18 14.32
C ALA A 87 -1.47 8.39 14.24
N GLU A 88 -1.98 9.53 13.78
CA GLU A 88 -1.31 10.81 13.97
C GLU A 88 -1.82 11.47 15.25
N LEU A 89 -0.90 12.05 16.02
CA LEU A 89 -1.28 12.83 17.18
C LEU A 89 -0.73 14.24 17.08
N HIS A 90 -1.62 15.22 17.19
CA HIS A 90 -1.29 16.63 17.12
C HIS A 90 -1.24 17.25 18.51
N PHE A 91 -0.34 18.20 18.70
CA PHE A 91 -0.31 18.98 19.93
C PHE A 91 0.16 20.41 19.73
N ALA A 92 -0.36 21.29 20.57
CA ALA A 92 -0.13 22.72 20.49
C ALA A 92 -0.17 23.37 21.88
N TRP A 93 0.56 24.46 22.05
CA TRP A 93 0.54 25.22 23.30
C TRP A 93 -0.53 26.30 23.24
N ASP A 94 -1.39 26.35 24.26
CA ASP A 94 -2.32 27.45 24.53
C ASP A 94 -1.96 28.08 25.88
N GLY A 95 -1.28 29.23 25.83
CA GLY A 95 -0.74 29.86 27.03
C GLY A 95 0.20 28.93 27.79
N ALA A 96 -0.17 28.51 29.00
CA ALA A 96 0.57 27.57 29.86
C ALA A 96 0.07 26.11 29.78
N SER A 97 -0.90 25.85 28.90
CA SER A 97 -1.53 24.54 28.72
C SER A 97 -1.02 23.88 27.46
N LEU A 98 -0.81 22.56 27.52
CA LEU A 98 -0.61 21.75 26.33
C LEU A 98 -1.95 21.15 25.92
N LEU A 99 -2.33 21.36 24.66
CA LEU A 99 -3.49 20.75 24.03
C LEU A 99 -3.03 19.59 23.15
N ILE A 100 -3.72 18.45 23.23
CA ILE A 100 -3.47 17.26 22.40
C ILE A 100 -4.77 16.83 21.71
N SER A 101 -4.69 16.40 20.46
CA SER A 101 -5.83 15.93 19.64
C SER A 101 -5.35 14.97 18.56
N SER A 102 -6.15 13.98 18.22
CA SER A 102 -6.02 13.13 17.02
C SER A 102 -6.55 13.82 15.75
N ASP A 103 -7.32 14.89 15.92
CA ASP A 103 -7.88 15.71 14.85
C ASP A 103 -7.18 17.08 14.79
N LEU A 104 -6.50 17.36 13.67
CA LEU A 104 -5.72 18.57 13.49
C LEU A 104 -6.59 19.83 13.45
N ARG A 105 -7.79 19.77 12.85
CA ARG A 105 -8.68 20.92 12.70
C ARG A 105 -9.23 21.38 14.04
N THR A 106 -9.64 20.43 14.87
CA THR A 106 -10.12 20.63 16.23
C THR A 106 -9.06 21.32 17.07
N LEU A 107 -7.82 20.84 16.99
CA LEU A 107 -6.72 21.45 17.72
C LEU A 107 -6.40 22.85 17.21
N ALA A 108 -6.32 23.03 15.89
CA ALA A 108 -6.07 24.33 15.28
C ALA A 108 -7.18 25.34 15.61
N TRP A 109 -8.43 24.90 15.63
CA TRP A 109 -9.56 25.70 16.09
C TRP A 109 -9.37 26.14 17.54
N ALA A 110 -9.08 25.18 18.43
CA ALA A 110 -8.95 25.40 19.87
C ALA A 110 -7.83 26.38 20.25
N VAL A 111 -6.70 26.36 19.53
CA VAL A 111 -5.59 27.30 19.76
C VAL A 111 -5.66 28.57 18.91
N GLY A 112 -6.74 28.76 18.14
CA GLY A 112 -6.86 29.90 17.23
C GLY A 112 -5.83 29.91 16.09
N ALA A 113 -5.24 28.76 15.74
CA ALA A 113 -4.36 28.65 14.59
C ALA A 113 -5.17 28.75 13.30
N ARG A 114 -4.82 29.73 12.46
CA ARG A 114 -5.48 29.99 11.15
C ARG A 114 -4.48 30.05 10.00
N THR A 115 -3.21 30.26 10.30
CA THR A 115 -2.16 30.43 9.29
C THR A 115 -1.57 29.08 8.90
N PRO A 116 -1.56 28.72 7.61
CA PRO A 116 -0.87 27.54 7.13
C PRO A 116 0.62 27.60 7.47
N ASP A 117 1.20 26.46 7.82
CA ASP A 117 2.65 26.32 7.99
C ASP A 117 3.29 25.92 6.65
N PRO A 118 4.24 26.68 6.10
CA PRO A 118 4.85 26.35 4.82
C PRO A 118 5.67 25.06 4.86
N ASP A 119 6.30 24.71 5.99
CA ASP A 119 7.03 23.44 6.12
C ASP A 119 6.05 22.26 6.24
N GLY A 120 4.92 22.45 6.93
CA GLY A 120 3.84 21.48 6.99
C GLY A 120 3.20 21.22 5.62
N ALA A 121 2.84 22.29 4.91
CA ALA A 121 2.32 22.23 3.55
C ALA A 121 3.31 21.54 2.60
N ALA A 122 4.59 21.91 2.67
CA ALA A 122 5.63 21.30 1.87
C ALA A 122 5.81 19.80 2.15
N ALA A 123 5.75 19.38 3.42
CA ALA A 123 5.82 17.97 3.80
C ALA A 123 4.62 17.17 3.30
N PHE A 124 3.42 17.76 3.30
CA PHE A 124 2.23 17.17 2.72
C PHE A 124 2.38 17.01 1.19
N LEU A 125 2.77 18.08 0.49
CA LEU A 125 2.89 18.11 -0.97
C LEU A 125 4.00 17.18 -1.47
N SER A 126 5.08 17.02 -0.69
CA SER A 126 6.15 16.08 -1.05
C SER A 126 5.74 14.61 -0.91
N GLY A 127 4.66 14.30 -0.16
CA GLY A 127 4.29 12.94 0.20
C GLY A 127 5.24 12.29 1.20
N ASP A 128 6.10 13.07 1.86
CA ASP A 128 7.12 12.56 2.78
C ASP A 128 6.70 12.74 4.24
N ARG A 129 5.51 12.25 4.60
CA ARG A 129 4.99 12.36 5.99
C ARG A 129 5.86 11.62 7.01
N TRP A 130 6.64 10.61 6.59
CA TRP A 130 7.22 9.63 7.52
C TRP A 130 8.73 9.73 7.74
N THR A 131 9.22 10.89 8.18
CA THR A 131 10.69 11.09 8.26
C THR A 131 11.23 11.59 9.59
N ARG A 132 10.41 12.18 10.46
CA ARG A 132 10.85 12.62 11.81
C ARG A 132 9.72 12.43 12.79
N GLY A 133 10.03 11.88 13.97
CA GLY A 133 9.02 11.63 14.99
C GLY A 133 8.13 12.81 15.32
N LEU A 134 8.66 14.03 15.21
CA LEU A 134 7.90 15.26 15.42
C LEU A 134 8.08 16.20 14.22
N LEU A 135 6.97 16.63 13.63
CA LEU A 135 6.92 17.48 12.45
C LEU A 135 6.04 18.71 12.68
N PRO A 136 6.30 19.84 12.00
CA PRO A 136 5.29 20.87 11.82
C PRO A 136 4.04 20.25 11.16
N SER A 137 2.86 20.58 11.67
CA SER A 137 1.58 20.22 11.04
C SER A 137 1.24 21.23 9.92
N LEU A 138 0.08 21.10 9.29
CA LEU A 138 -0.41 22.08 8.30
C LEU A 138 -0.69 23.47 8.88
N TYR A 139 -0.82 23.60 10.21
CA TYR A 139 -1.04 24.89 10.88
C TYR A 139 0.18 25.31 11.68
N ARG A 140 0.51 26.60 11.60
CA ARG A 140 1.65 27.17 12.33
C ARG A 140 1.42 27.03 13.84
N GLY A 141 2.45 26.57 14.55
CA GLY A 141 2.42 26.39 16.01
C GLY A 141 1.77 25.09 16.49
N VAL A 142 1.29 24.25 15.57
CA VAL A 142 0.79 22.90 15.86
C VAL A 142 1.81 21.88 15.34
N LEU A 143 2.16 20.91 16.18
CA LEU A 143 3.12 19.85 15.86
C LEU A 143 2.40 18.50 15.75
N THR A 144 2.91 17.62 14.89
CA THR A 144 2.41 16.25 14.69
C THR A 144 3.45 15.23 15.12
N LEU A 145 3.08 14.36 16.06
CA LEU A 145 3.80 13.14 16.42
C LEU A 145 3.42 12.03 15.44
N GLN A 146 4.43 11.43 14.82
CA GLN A 146 4.27 10.36 13.83
C GLN A 146 4.08 9.00 14.51
N PRO A 147 3.33 8.06 13.89
CA PRO A 147 3.17 6.69 14.39
C PRO A 147 4.50 6.03 14.80
N GLY A 148 4.47 5.22 15.85
CA GLY A 148 5.63 4.46 16.32
C GLY A 148 6.72 5.32 16.98
N HIS A 149 6.36 6.51 17.45
CA HIS A 149 7.24 7.41 18.17
C HIS A 149 6.74 7.71 19.58
N THR A 150 7.69 8.10 20.43
CA THR A 150 7.40 8.66 21.75
C THR A 150 7.81 10.12 21.80
N ALA A 151 6.92 10.99 22.29
CA ALA A 151 7.24 12.37 22.64
C ALA A 151 7.41 12.51 24.15
N VAL A 152 8.51 13.13 24.57
CA VAL A 152 8.79 13.51 25.96
C VAL A 152 8.76 15.03 26.06
N ILE A 153 7.82 15.55 26.84
CA ILE A 153 7.52 16.97 27.01
C ILE A 153 7.80 17.38 28.45
N ARG A 154 8.61 18.41 28.65
CA ARG A 154 8.98 18.91 29.98
C ARG A 154 8.25 20.21 30.34
N PRO A 155 8.20 20.58 31.65
CA PRO A 155 7.59 21.83 32.11
C PRO A 155 8.14 23.11 31.48
N ASP A 156 9.39 23.08 31.02
CA ASP A 156 10.06 24.17 30.29
C ASP A 156 9.66 24.24 28.80
N ARG A 157 8.67 23.42 28.40
CA ARG A 157 8.16 23.26 27.02
C ARG A 157 9.14 22.62 26.05
N THR A 158 10.25 22.07 26.52
CA THR A 158 11.12 21.28 25.65
C THR A 158 10.41 19.98 25.25
N ILE A 159 10.45 19.67 23.96
CA ILE A 159 9.85 18.46 23.38
C ILE A 159 10.97 17.68 22.70
N ARG A 160 11.06 16.38 23.01
CA ARG A 160 11.93 15.44 22.33
C ARG A 160 11.09 14.30 21.79
N ALA A 161 11.32 13.90 20.55
CA ALA A 161 10.69 12.73 19.98
C ALA A 161 11.74 11.68 19.64
N GLU A 162 11.43 10.42 19.92
CA GLU A 162 12.26 9.27 19.58
C GLU A 162 11.43 8.16 18.93
N ALA A 163 12.03 7.44 17.98
CA ALA A 163 11.38 6.30 17.35
C ALA A 163 11.41 5.12 18.33
N THR A 164 10.23 4.65 18.75
CA THR A 164 10.08 3.48 19.63
C THR A 164 9.87 2.20 18.85
N TRP A 165 9.53 2.29 17.57
CA TRP A 165 9.36 1.13 16.70
C TRP A 165 10.30 1.17 15.50
N ALA A 166 10.96 0.05 15.25
CA ALA A 166 11.80 -0.18 14.08
C ALA A 166 11.77 -1.69 13.74
N PRO A 167 11.35 -2.09 12.53
CA PRO A 167 11.29 -3.48 12.07
C PRO A 167 12.60 -4.24 12.30
N HIS A 168 13.76 -3.63 11.99
CA HIS A 168 15.06 -4.30 12.07
C HIS A 168 15.54 -4.58 13.51
N ARG A 169 14.94 -3.93 14.52
CA ARG A 169 15.29 -4.12 15.93
C ARG A 169 14.63 -5.34 16.54
N ASP A 170 13.57 -5.85 15.91
CA ASP A 170 12.92 -7.07 16.35
C ASP A 170 13.56 -8.27 15.64
N PRO A 171 14.21 -9.20 16.36
CA PRO A 171 14.81 -10.41 15.80
C PRO A 171 13.83 -11.27 14.98
N ALA A 172 12.52 -11.14 15.20
CA ALA A 172 11.48 -11.78 14.39
C ALA A 172 11.53 -11.34 12.91
N PHE A 173 12.16 -10.21 12.61
CA PHE A 173 12.36 -9.67 11.27
C PHE A 173 13.68 -10.08 10.62
N ALA A 174 14.43 -11.00 11.25
CA ALA A 174 15.62 -11.58 10.63
C ALA A 174 15.25 -12.23 9.29
N SER A 175 16.01 -11.88 8.24
CA SER A 175 15.87 -12.33 6.83
C SER A 175 15.27 -13.75 6.68
N GLN A 176 13.96 -13.83 6.46
CA GLN A 176 13.25 -15.11 6.33
C GLN A 176 13.15 -15.58 4.86
N PRO A 177 13.16 -16.90 4.58
CA PRO A 177 12.82 -17.43 3.27
C PRO A 177 11.37 -17.11 2.87
N LEU A 178 11.12 -16.96 1.57
CA LEU A 178 9.79 -16.66 1.02
C LEU A 178 8.73 -17.66 1.47
N GLU A 179 9.07 -18.94 1.54
CA GLU A 179 8.13 -20.00 1.93
C GLU A 179 7.65 -19.81 3.37
N VAL A 180 8.57 -19.43 4.27
CA VAL A 180 8.27 -19.17 5.68
C VAL A 180 7.40 -17.93 5.80
N SER A 181 7.79 -16.82 5.17
CA SER A 181 7.00 -15.58 5.20
C SER A 181 5.63 -15.75 4.55
N THR A 182 5.50 -16.60 3.52
CA THR A 182 4.22 -16.92 2.86
C THR A 182 3.28 -17.70 3.77
N VAL A 183 3.80 -18.64 4.57
CA VAL A 183 3.00 -19.35 5.58
C VAL A 183 2.59 -18.39 6.69
N GLN A 184 3.54 -17.63 7.25
CA GLN A 184 3.26 -16.67 8.31
C GLN A 184 2.25 -15.61 7.89
N LEU A 185 2.36 -15.07 6.67
CA LEU A 185 1.41 -14.08 6.17
C LEU A 185 -0.02 -14.66 6.08
N ARG A 186 -0.15 -15.91 5.60
CA ARG A 186 -1.46 -16.58 5.55
C ARG A 186 -2.03 -16.83 6.94
N ASP A 187 -1.23 -17.37 7.84
CA ASP A 187 -1.67 -17.65 9.22
C ASP A 187 -2.14 -16.36 9.90
N ARG A 188 -1.41 -15.24 9.70
CA ARG A 188 -1.80 -13.94 10.25
C ARG A 188 -3.03 -13.32 9.57
N LEU A 189 -3.23 -13.53 8.27
CA LEU A 189 -4.46 -13.12 7.57
C LEU A 189 -5.67 -13.91 8.10
N ASP A 190 -5.47 -15.19 8.36
CA ASP A 190 -6.44 -16.09 8.97
C ASP A 190 -6.79 -15.64 10.41
N ASP A 191 -5.79 -15.35 11.24
CA ASP A 191 -5.98 -14.82 12.60
C ASP A 191 -6.67 -13.45 12.59
N LEU A 192 -6.30 -12.59 11.64
CA LEU A 192 -6.88 -11.26 11.50
C LEU A 192 -8.36 -11.36 11.14
N ALA A 193 -8.75 -12.21 10.19
CA ALA A 193 -10.15 -12.46 9.86
C ALA A 193 -10.95 -12.95 11.07
N ASP A 194 -10.39 -13.87 11.87
CA ASP A 194 -11.03 -14.33 13.12
C ASP A 194 -11.22 -13.17 14.11
N ARG A 195 -10.24 -12.26 14.24
CA ARG A 195 -10.36 -11.07 15.09
C ARG A 195 -11.44 -10.11 14.59
N ILE A 196 -11.54 -9.88 13.27
CA ILE A 196 -12.57 -8.99 12.69
C ILE A 196 -13.94 -9.54 13.07
N LEU A 197 -14.16 -10.82 12.77
CA LEU A 197 -15.43 -11.50 12.99
C LEU A 197 -15.74 -11.74 14.48
N THR A 198 -14.75 -11.63 15.37
CA THR A 198 -15.01 -11.65 16.81
C THR A 198 -15.52 -10.30 17.32
N ARG A 199 -15.04 -9.19 16.74
CA ARG A 199 -15.37 -7.82 17.16
C ARG A 199 -16.62 -7.26 16.52
N HIS A 200 -16.90 -7.63 15.28
CA HIS A 200 -17.97 -7.05 14.48
C HIS A 200 -19.00 -8.10 14.12
N ARG A 201 -20.28 -7.80 14.34
CA ARG A 201 -21.39 -8.72 14.08
C ARG A 201 -21.49 -9.07 12.60
N ARG A 202 -21.37 -8.08 11.70
CA ARG A 202 -21.49 -8.26 10.25
C ARG A 202 -20.57 -7.29 9.52
N VAL A 203 -19.82 -7.82 8.57
CA VAL A 203 -18.71 -7.12 7.93
C VAL A 203 -19.00 -6.96 6.45
N ALA A 204 -19.05 -5.73 5.97
CA ALA A 204 -18.94 -5.44 4.55
C ALA A 204 -17.48 -5.60 4.11
N CYS A 205 -17.24 -6.09 2.90
CA CYS A 205 -15.92 -6.13 2.31
C CYS A 205 -15.97 -5.44 0.95
N LEU A 206 -15.23 -4.35 0.80
CA LEU A 206 -15.09 -3.68 -0.50
C LEU A 206 -14.32 -4.61 -1.45
N PHE A 207 -14.90 -4.88 -2.60
CA PHE A 207 -14.52 -5.98 -3.47
C PHE A 207 -14.47 -5.53 -4.94
N SER A 208 -13.26 -5.25 -5.41
CA SER A 208 -13.00 -4.79 -6.79
C SER A 208 -12.63 -5.90 -7.77
N GLY A 209 -12.40 -7.14 -7.28
CA GLY A 209 -11.81 -8.23 -8.08
C GLY A 209 -10.28 -8.15 -8.24
N GLY A 210 -9.66 -7.08 -7.74
CA GLY A 210 -8.20 -6.97 -7.61
C GLY A 210 -7.63 -7.90 -6.53
N LEU A 211 -6.32 -8.20 -6.59
CA LEU A 211 -5.66 -9.14 -5.69
C LEU A 211 -5.93 -8.86 -4.20
N ASP A 212 -5.81 -7.60 -3.80
CA ASP A 212 -5.77 -7.20 -2.40
C ASP A 212 -7.14 -7.36 -1.73
N SER A 213 -8.16 -6.70 -2.29
CA SER A 213 -9.55 -6.79 -1.85
C SER A 213 -10.07 -8.23 -1.93
N THR A 214 -9.72 -8.96 -2.98
CA THR A 214 -10.10 -10.38 -3.12
C THR A 214 -9.45 -11.28 -2.07
N LEU A 215 -8.20 -10.99 -1.67
CA LEU A 215 -7.53 -11.76 -0.64
C LEU A 215 -8.16 -11.52 0.74
N VAL A 216 -8.53 -10.28 1.05
CA VAL A 216 -9.26 -9.93 2.28
C VAL A 216 -10.64 -10.58 2.29
N ALA A 217 -11.38 -10.48 1.17
CA ALA A 217 -12.68 -11.15 1.01
C ALA A 217 -12.58 -12.66 1.21
N ALA A 218 -11.56 -13.30 0.62
CA ALA A 218 -11.31 -14.73 0.80
C ALA A 218 -11.06 -15.09 2.25
N ALA A 219 -10.23 -14.31 2.96
CA ALA A 219 -9.92 -14.55 4.37
C ALA A 219 -11.19 -14.51 5.23
N LEU A 220 -12.05 -13.51 5.01
CA LEU A 220 -13.32 -13.35 5.75
C LEU A 220 -14.33 -14.46 5.41
N LEU A 221 -14.60 -14.71 4.12
CA LEU A 221 -15.59 -15.71 3.67
C LEU A 221 -15.25 -17.14 4.09
N ARG A 222 -13.96 -17.47 4.20
CA ARG A 222 -13.52 -18.80 4.67
C ARG A 222 -13.87 -19.06 6.14
N ARG A 223 -14.07 -18.01 6.93
CA ARG A 223 -14.32 -18.09 8.37
C ARG A 223 -15.79 -18.02 8.72
N ALA A 224 -16.52 -17.08 8.13
CA ALA A 224 -17.95 -16.89 8.39
C ALA A 224 -18.66 -16.29 7.16
N PRO A 225 -18.92 -17.08 6.10
CA PRO A 225 -19.50 -16.56 4.87
C PRO A 225 -20.86 -15.88 5.07
N GLU A 226 -21.64 -16.31 6.07
CA GLU A 226 -22.95 -15.76 6.41
C GLU A 226 -22.91 -14.38 7.07
N ARG A 227 -21.72 -13.94 7.52
CA ARG A 227 -21.50 -12.65 8.21
C ARG A 227 -20.81 -11.62 7.33
N VAL A 228 -20.52 -11.97 6.08
CA VAL A 228 -19.73 -11.14 5.16
C VAL A 228 -20.60 -10.73 3.99
N VAL A 229 -20.63 -9.43 3.71
CA VAL A 229 -21.30 -8.86 2.54
C VAL A 229 -20.22 -8.32 1.61
N LEU A 230 -20.15 -8.82 0.37
CA LEU A 230 -19.23 -8.25 -0.61
C LEU A 230 -19.90 -7.07 -1.31
N LEU A 231 -19.28 -5.90 -1.25
CA LEU A 231 -19.74 -4.70 -1.94
C LEU A 231 -18.81 -4.38 -3.10
N ASN A 232 -19.35 -4.14 -4.28
CA ASN A 232 -18.58 -3.64 -5.42
C ASN A 232 -19.15 -2.29 -5.85
N VAL A 233 -18.29 -1.41 -6.34
CA VAL A 233 -18.74 -0.17 -6.96
C VAL A 233 -19.25 -0.50 -8.36
N GLY A 234 -20.43 0.01 -8.73
CA GLY A 234 -21.19 -0.37 -9.93
C GLY A 234 -20.42 -0.51 -11.25
N SER A 235 -21.03 -1.22 -12.20
CA SER A 235 -20.40 -1.84 -13.39
C SER A 235 -19.68 -0.90 -14.37
N ASP A 236 -19.84 0.41 -14.25
CA ASP A 236 -19.30 1.38 -15.22
C ASP A 236 -17.92 1.93 -14.84
N LEU A 237 -17.44 1.67 -13.62
CA LEU A 237 -16.12 2.13 -13.16
C LEU A 237 -15.02 1.06 -13.27
N GLY A 238 -15.40 -0.20 -13.46
CA GLY A 238 -14.48 -1.33 -13.58
C GLY A 238 -14.06 -1.64 -15.01
N THR A 239 -12.92 -2.30 -15.17
CA THR A 239 -12.53 -2.85 -16.49
C THR A 239 -13.23 -4.18 -16.76
N PRO A 240 -13.46 -4.58 -18.03
CA PRO A 240 -13.96 -5.92 -18.36
C PRO A 240 -13.07 -7.05 -17.81
N ALA A 241 -11.79 -6.77 -17.54
CA ALA A 241 -10.87 -7.73 -16.94
C ALA A 241 -11.15 -7.91 -15.43
N GLU A 242 -11.38 -6.83 -14.69
CA GLU A 242 -11.78 -6.89 -13.28
C GLU A 242 -13.09 -7.64 -13.10
N GLU A 243 -14.06 -7.39 -13.99
CA GLU A 243 -15.35 -8.09 -13.96
C GLU A 243 -15.20 -9.60 -14.06
N ARG A 244 -14.40 -10.08 -15.02
CA ARG A 244 -14.14 -11.52 -15.18
C ARG A 244 -13.43 -12.13 -13.98
N LEU A 245 -12.56 -11.37 -13.31
CA LEU A 245 -11.89 -11.82 -12.09
C LEU A 245 -12.89 -11.88 -10.92
N ARG A 246 -13.76 -10.88 -10.81
CA ARG A 246 -14.86 -10.80 -9.85
C ARG A 246 -15.78 -12.01 -9.97
N GLU A 247 -16.35 -12.25 -11.15
CA GLU A 247 -17.20 -13.42 -11.43
C GLU A 247 -16.51 -14.75 -11.13
N ARG A 248 -15.21 -14.85 -11.41
CA ARG A 248 -14.45 -16.07 -11.12
C ARG A 248 -14.33 -16.30 -9.62
N PHE A 249 -14.02 -15.25 -8.86
CA PHE A 249 -13.94 -15.34 -7.41
C PHE A 249 -15.30 -15.72 -6.80
N LEU A 250 -16.38 -15.04 -7.22
CA LEU A 250 -17.74 -15.31 -6.76
C LEU A 250 -18.15 -16.76 -7.00
N ARG A 251 -17.89 -17.30 -8.20
CA ARG A 251 -18.09 -18.72 -8.51
C ARG A 251 -17.23 -19.65 -7.65
N GLN A 252 -15.97 -19.29 -7.40
CA GLN A 252 -15.06 -20.10 -6.59
C GLN A 252 -15.56 -20.25 -5.14
N TYR A 253 -16.12 -19.18 -4.58
CA TYR A 253 -16.57 -19.15 -3.18
C TYR A 253 -18.07 -19.38 -3.00
N GLY A 254 -18.84 -19.53 -4.08
CA GLY A 254 -20.30 -19.59 -4.02
C GLY A 254 -20.91 -18.34 -3.39
N ALA A 255 -20.26 -17.19 -3.60
CA ALA A 255 -20.62 -15.92 -2.99
C ALA A 255 -21.36 -15.01 -3.98
N MET A 256 -22.02 -14.00 -3.44
CA MET A 256 -22.61 -12.89 -4.20
C MET A 256 -21.91 -11.59 -3.83
N SER A 257 -21.94 -10.62 -4.75
CA SER A 257 -21.53 -9.25 -4.46
C SER A 257 -22.62 -8.28 -4.85
N GLU A 258 -22.90 -7.34 -3.97
CA GLU A 258 -23.92 -6.32 -4.16
C GLU A 258 -23.28 -5.10 -4.81
N PRO A 259 -23.81 -4.62 -5.95
CA PRO A 259 -23.36 -3.36 -6.53
C PRO A 259 -23.83 -2.20 -5.65
N VAL A 260 -22.95 -1.24 -5.44
CA VAL A 260 -23.26 0.05 -4.84
C VAL A 260 -23.31 1.06 -5.97
N ASP A 261 -24.52 1.55 -6.23
CA ASP A 261 -24.74 2.65 -7.17
C ASP A 261 -24.31 3.94 -6.50
N LEU A 262 -23.17 4.47 -6.93
CA LEU A 262 -22.75 5.77 -6.46
C LEU A 262 -23.67 6.84 -7.06
N PRO A 263 -24.24 7.75 -6.25
CA PRO A 263 -24.94 8.88 -6.81
C PRO A 263 -24.00 9.65 -7.74
N ALA A 264 -24.55 10.26 -8.79
CA ALA A 264 -23.82 11.24 -9.57
C ALA A 264 -23.40 12.37 -8.61
N LYS A 265 -22.16 12.30 -8.13
CA LYS A 265 -21.65 13.27 -7.17
C LYS A 265 -21.52 14.64 -7.86
N PRO A 266 -21.64 15.74 -7.11
CA PRO A 266 -21.21 17.03 -7.60
C PRO A 266 -19.74 16.90 -8.01
N GLY A 267 -19.29 17.72 -8.95
CA GLY A 267 -17.99 17.55 -9.58
C GLY A 267 -16.82 17.34 -8.63
N LEU A 268 -15.68 16.86 -9.11
CA LEU A 268 -14.47 16.56 -8.34
C LEU A 268 -14.16 17.60 -7.27
N VAL A 269 -14.21 18.90 -7.59
CA VAL A 269 -13.89 19.95 -6.61
C VAL A 269 -14.87 19.93 -5.45
N ALA A 270 -16.16 19.73 -5.72
CA ALA A 270 -17.16 19.55 -4.68
C ALA A 270 -16.94 18.25 -3.92
N ALA A 271 -16.66 17.12 -4.59
CA ALA A 271 -16.32 15.87 -3.92
C ALA A 271 -15.10 15.99 -3.00
N LEU A 272 -14.03 16.66 -3.46
CA LEU A 272 -12.83 16.96 -2.65
C LEU A 272 -13.19 17.84 -1.46
N ARG A 273 -14.07 18.84 -1.63
CA ARG A 273 -14.56 19.65 -0.50
C ARG A 273 -15.34 18.79 0.48
N ASP A 274 -16.36 18.05 0.03
CA ASP A 274 -17.20 17.24 0.90
C ASP A 274 -16.36 16.28 1.74
N VAL A 275 -15.42 15.58 1.11
CA VAL A 275 -14.51 14.67 1.82
C VAL A 275 -13.62 15.43 2.79
N ASN A 276 -12.95 16.49 2.33
CA ASN A 276 -12.04 17.24 3.19
C ASN A 276 -12.78 17.90 4.36
N ALA A 277 -14.10 18.11 4.26
CA ALA A 277 -14.93 18.60 5.37
C ALA A 277 -15.00 17.59 6.52
N MET A 278 -14.86 16.31 6.22
CA MET A 278 -15.00 15.19 7.15
C MET A 278 -13.66 14.61 7.61
N THR A 279 -12.53 15.06 7.03
CA THR A 279 -11.21 14.50 7.35
C THR A 279 -10.36 15.44 8.21
N ALA A 280 -9.71 14.84 9.21
CA ALA A 280 -8.72 15.51 10.06
C ALA A 280 -7.50 16.06 9.27
N MET A 281 -7.26 15.55 8.06
CA MET A 281 -6.15 15.91 7.18
C MET A 281 -6.63 15.96 5.72
N PRO A 282 -5.97 16.73 4.83
CA PRO A 282 -6.34 16.75 3.42
C PRO A 282 -6.18 15.37 2.78
N THR A 283 -7.13 14.99 1.95
CA THR A 283 -7.08 13.79 1.10
C THR A 283 -7.23 14.18 -0.36
N GLY A 284 -6.33 13.61 -1.18
CA GLY A 284 -6.31 13.75 -2.63
C GLY A 284 -7.38 12.93 -3.35
N SER A 285 -8.13 12.13 -2.62
CA SER A 285 -8.98 11.11 -3.20
C SER A 285 -10.40 11.61 -3.45
N PRO A 286 -10.86 11.81 -4.70
CA PRO A 286 -12.29 11.84 -4.98
C PRO A 286 -13.02 10.56 -4.55
N PHE A 287 -12.31 9.42 -4.57
CA PHE A 287 -12.88 8.14 -4.18
C PHE A 287 -13.32 8.11 -2.72
N ALA A 288 -12.73 8.92 -1.84
CA ALA A 288 -13.16 9.04 -0.46
C ALA A 288 -14.63 9.47 -0.33
N ALA A 289 -15.14 10.28 -1.27
CA ALA A 289 -16.54 10.68 -1.27
C ALA A 289 -17.42 9.48 -1.59
N ALA A 290 -17.05 8.73 -2.63
CA ALA A 290 -17.72 7.49 -2.99
C ALA A 290 -17.64 6.45 -1.87
N PHE A 291 -16.51 6.41 -1.16
CA PHE A 291 -16.28 5.51 -0.04
C PHE A 291 -17.30 5.76 1.08
N GLU A 292 -17.57 7.01 1.45
CA GLU A 292 -18.59 7.32 2.45
C GLU A 292 -20.00 6.85 2.05
N GLU A 293 -20.35 6.90 0.77
CA GLU A 293 -21.62 6.33 0.30
C GLU A 293 -21.64 4.80 0.45
N ILE A 294 -20.52 4.14 0.15
CA ILE A 294 -20.39 2.69 0.33
C ILE A 294 -20.50 2.33 1.81
N VAL A 295 -19.90 3.12 2.70
CA VAL A 295 -20.00 2.96 4.15
C VAL A 295 -21.45 3.13 4.60
N ALA A 296 -22.14 4.17 4.12
CA ALA A 296 -23.55 4.40 4.42
C ALA A 296 -24.42 3.23 3.96
N VAL A 297 -24.27 2.77 2.72
CA VAL A 297 -24.99 1.61 2.18
C VAL A 297 -24.69 0.33 2.97
N ALA A 298 -23.43 0.07 3.30
CA ALA A 298 -23.04 -1.04 4.16
C ALA A 298 -23.77 -1.01 5.51
N HIS A 299 -23.92 0.18 6.09
CA HIS A 299 -24.58 0.38 7.36
C HIS A 299 -26.10 0.23 7.25
N THR A 300 -26.75 0.99 6.35
CA THR A 300 -28.21 1.14 6.29
C THR A 300 -28.88 -0.05 5.64
N ASP A 301 -28.32 -0.55 4.55
CA ASP A 301 -29.00 -1.54 3.68
C ASP A 301 -28.60 -2.96 4.06
N PHE A 302 -27.39 -3.11 4.60
CA PHE A 302 -26.83 -4.41 4.96
C PHE A 302 -26.60 -4.60 6.46
N ASP A 303 -26.90 -3.60 7.31
CA ASP A 303 -26.80 -3.72 8.76
C ASP A 303 -25.39 -4.21 9.21
N CYS A 304 -24.36 -3.69 8.55
CA CYS A 304 -22.97 -3.93 8.90
C CYS A 304 -22.51 -2.96 9.98
N ASP A 305 -21.64 -3.44 10.87
CA ASP A 305 -20.96 -2.64 11.90
C ASP A 305 -19.45 -2.51 11.62
N ALA A 306 -18.97 -3.09 10.52
CA ALA A 306 -17.66 -2.81 9.95
C ALA A 306 -17.64 -2.94 8.43
N ILE A 307 -16.69 -2.24 7.80
CA ILE A 307 -16.29 -2.41 6.42
C ILE A 307 -14.79 -2.68 6.33
N ALA A 308 -14.38 -3.72 5.60
CA ALA A 308 -13.00 -4.08 5.35
C ALA A 308 -12.60 -3.77 3.90
N THR A 309 -11.40 -3.22 3.69
CA THR A 309 -10.88 -2.85 2.37
C THR A 309 -9.62 -3.64 2.00
N GLY A 310 -9.17 -3.47 0.75
CA GLY A 310 -7.87 -3.98 0.29
C GLY A 310 -6.71 -3.02 0.52
N ASP A 311 -6.93 -1.88 1.18
CA ASP A 311 -5.91 -0.84 1.35
C ASP A 311 -4.73 -1.33 2.17
N GLY A 312 -3.53 -0.89 1.81
CA GLY A 312 -2.27 -1.41 2.34
C GLY A 312 -1.59 -2.44 1.45
N GLY A 313 -2.34 -3.10 0.57
CA GLY A 313 -1.78 -4.13 -0.32
C GLY A 313 -0.70 -3.58 -1.26
N ASP A 314 -0.94 -2.42 -1.86
CA ASP A 314 0.04 -1.72 -2.68
C ASP A 314 1.16 -1.08 -1.85
N GLU A 315 0.80 -0.51 -0.71
CA GLU A 315 1.72 0.27 0.10
C GLU A 315 2.77 -0.64 0.74
N VAL A 316 2.32 -1.75 1.32
CA VAL A 316 3.13 -2.71 2.08
C VAL A 316 3.77 -3.74 1.17
N PHE A 317 3.05 -4.27 0.18
CA PHE A 317 3.49 -5.44 -0.58
C PHE A 317 3.89 -5.14 -2.02
N ALA A 318 3.53 -4.00 -2.63
CA ALA A 318 3.99 -3.70 -3.98
C ALA A 318 5.42 -3.15 -3.96
N GLU A 319 6.40 -4.04 -4.06
CA GLU A 319 7.78 -3.61 -4.25
C GLU A 319 7.92 -2.91 -5.60
N ARG A 320 8.32 -1.62 -5.58
CA ARG A 320 8.52 -0.81 -6.79
C ARG A 320 10.03 -0.69 -7.08
N ASP A 321 10.42 0.44 -7.68
CA ASP A 321 11.82 0.80 -7.98
C ASP A 321 12.74 0.69 -6.75
N GLU A 322 12.21 0.76 -5.52
CA GLU A 322 13.05 0.67 -4.34
C GLU A 322 13.72 -0.70 -4.17
N LEU A 323 13.07 -1.77 -4.63
CA LEU A 323 13.67 -3.10 -4.59
C LEU A 323 14.84 -3.22 -5.58
N LEU A 324 14.82 -2.47 -6.69
CA LEU A 324 15.95 -2.39 -7.59
C LEU A 324 17.17 -1.78 -6.89
N VAL A 325 16.98 -0.78 -6.01
CA VAL A 325 18.07 -0.20 -5.21
C VAL A 325 18.72 -1.26 -4.33
N ASP A 326 17.92 -2.06 -3.61
CA ASP A 326 18.43 -3.12 -2.74
C ASP A 326 19.17 -4.22 -3.52
N LEU A 327 18.63 -4.61 -4.67
CA LEU A 327 19.25 -5.61 -5.51
C LEU A 327 20.56 -5.11 -6.12
N LEU A 328 20.61 -3.87 -6.61
CA LEU A 328 21.84 -3.24 -7.10
C LEU A 328 22.87 -3.06 -5.98
N ALA A 329 22.43 -2.75 -4.76
CA ALA A 329 23.32 -2.62 -3.60
C ALA A 329 24.03 -3.95 -3.28
N ARG A 330 23.30 -5.08 -3.37
CA ARG A 330 23.81 -6.43 -3.06
C ARG A 330 24.54 -7.11 -4.22
N HIS A 331 24.08 -6.90 -5.46
CA HIS A 331 24.56 -7.62 -6.64
C HIS A 331 24.86 -6.65 -7.81
N PRO A 332 25.79 -5.70 -7.63
CA PRO A 332 26.02 -4.61 -8.58
C PRO A 332 26.41 -5.09 -9.99
N GLN A 333 27.01 -6.27 -10.11
CA GLN A 333 27.50 -6.81 -11.38
C GLN A 333 26.50 -7.72 -12.11
N ALA A 334 25.50 -8.29 -11.41
CA ALA A 334 24.63 -9.33 -11.98
C ALA A 334 23.30 -8.78 -12.52
N LEU A 335 22.76 -7.71 -11.93
CA LEU A 335 21.46 -7.16 -12.32
C LEU A 335 21.41 -6.33 -13.60
N PRO A 336 22.41 -5.50 -13.96
CA PRO A 336 22.30 -4.62 -15.12
C PRO A 336 22.03 -5.36 -16.43
N ALA A 337 22.60 -6.56 -16.63
CA ALA A 337 22.38 -7.36 -17.83
C ALA A 337 20.97 -7.99 -17.89
N ALA A 338 20.47 -8.50 -16.76
CA ALA A 338 19.14 -9.11 -16.68
C ALA A 338 18.02 -8.06 -16.77
N LEU A 339 18.21 -6.91 -16.11
CA LEU A 339 17.27 -5.79 -16.16
C LEU A 339 17.34 -5.02 -17.48
N GLY A 340 18.52 -4.87 -18.09
CA GLY A 340 18.67 -4.26 -19.42
C GLY A 340 17.90 -5.05 -20.48
N HIS A 341 17.93 -6.38 -20.41
CA HIS A 341 17.14 -7.24 -21.30
C HIS A 341 15.63 -7.12 -21.09
N HIS A 342 15.17 -6.92 -19.84
CA HIS A 342 13.77 -6.70 -19.54
C HIS A 342 13.30 -5.28 -19.90
N ALA A 343 14.12 -4.24 -19.65
CA ALA A 343 13.85 -2.87 -20.04
C ALA A 343 13.71 -2.72 -21.57
N LEU A 344 14.47 -3.50 -22.34
CA LEU A 344 14.30 -3.62 -23.79
C LEU A 344 12.96 -4.26 -24.19
N ARG A 345 12.39 -5.14 -23.35
CA ARG A 345 11.07 -5.77 -23.57
C ARG A 345 9.89 -4.89 -23.13
N SER A 346 10.02 -4.16 -22.03
CA SER A 346 8.95 -3.33 -21.46
C SER A 346 8.79 -1.96 -22.14
N GLN A 347 9.66 -1.64 -23.09
CA GLN A 347 9.92 -0.26 -23.54
C GLN A 347 10.27 0.67 -22.35
N GLN A 348 10.51 1.96 -22.62
CA GLN A 348 11.25 2.95 -21.79
C GLN A 348 11.02 2.93 -20.26
N ARG A 349 9.86 2.49 -19.77
CA ARG A 349 9.50 2.46 -18.33
C ARG A 349 10.52 1.69 -17.47
N GLY A 350 11.03 0.55 -17.94
CA GLY A 350 12.01 -0.25 -17.18
C GLY A 350 13.39 0.39 -17.07
N LEU A 351 13.78 1.19 -18.08
CA LEU A 351 15.08 1.87 -18.09
C LEU A 351 15.10 3.05 -17.12
N GLU A 352 14.02 3.84 -17.05
CA GLU A 352 13.94 4.98 -16.13
C GLU A 352 13.89 4.54 -14.66
N ALA A 353 13.17 3.46 -14.35
CA ALA A 353 13.20 2.83 -13.03
C ALA A 353 14.64 2.43 -12.61
N LEU A 354 15.37 1.79 -13.52
CA LEU A 354 16.77 1.41 -13.28
C LEU A 354 17.68 2.63 -13.08
N LYS A 355 17.52 3.68 -13.91
CA LYS A 355 18.28 4.94 -13.76
C LYS A 355 18.00 5.60 -12.41
N ARG A 356 16.72 5.68 -11.99
CA ARG A 356 16.33 6.19 -10.67
C ARG A 356 16.96 5.37 -9.54
N ALA A 357 16.91 4.04 -9.64
CA ALA A 357 17.51 3.17 -8.65
C ALA A 357 19.03 3.36 -8.54
N HIS A 358 19.73 3.50 -9.68
CA HIS A 358 21.16 3.76 -9.70
C HIS A 358 21.52 5.14 -9.10
N ARG A 359 20.77 6.20 -9.43
CA ARG A 359 20.96 7.54 -8.83
C ARG A 359 20.76 7.50 -7.31
N THR A 360 19.71 6.84 -6.86
CA THR A 360 19.41 6.65 -5.44
C THR A 360 20.53 5.89 -4.74
N LEU A 361 21.03 4.80 -5.31
CA LEU A 361 22.14 4.04 -4.74
C LEU A 361 23.44 4.87 -4.64
N ARG A 362 23.72 5.72 -5.64
CA ARG A 362 24.87 6.64 -5.58
C ARG A 362 24.74 7.64 -4.44
N TYR A 363 23.54 8.21 -4.26
CA TYR A 363 23.25 9.10 -3.14
C TYR A 363 23.43 8.42 -1.78
N LEU A 364 22.83 7.23 -1.61
CA LEU A 364 22.93 6.47 -0.36
C LEU A 364 24.38 6.21 0.03
N ARG A 365 25.23 5.89 -0.96
CA ARG A 365 26.67 5.69 -0.78
C ARG A 365 27.50 6.98 -0.66
N GLY A 366 26.89 8.16 -0.69
CA GLY A 366 27.58 9.45 -0.60
C GLY A 366 28.35 9.87 -1.86
N HIS A 367 28.08 9.25 -3.01
CA HIS A 367 28.76 9.55 -4.29
C HIS A 367 27.97 10.50 -5.21
N ALA A 368 26.85 11.03 -4.72
CA ALA A 368 26.00 11.97 -5.44
C ALA A 368 25.22 12.81 -4.42
N PRO A 369 24.80 14.04 -4.79
CA PRO A 369 23.77 14.73 -4.03
C PRO A 369 22.49 13.89 -3.98
N ALA A 370 21.56 14.25 -3.08
CA ALA A 370 20.20 13.74 -3.10
C ALA A 370 19.72 13.72 -4.57
N PRO A 371 19.15 12.61 -5.07
CA PRO A 371 18.64 12.60 -6.43
C PRO A 371 17.71 13.80 -6.55
N GLY A 372 18.16 14.80 -7.31
CA GLY A 372 17.35 15.96 -7.60
C GLY A 372 16.10 15.47 -8.28
N HIS A 373 14.99 16.13 -7.99
CA HIS A 373 13.78 15.94 -8.76
C HIS A 373 14.13 16.07 -10.25
N THR A 374 13.68 15.13 -11.08
CA THR A 374 13.42 15.50 -12.47
C THR A 374 12.39 16.60 -12.38
N ALA A 375 12.66 17.80 -12.91
CA ALA A 375 11.74 18.93 -12.91
C ALA A 375 10.32 18.42 -13.12
N ASP A 376 9.57 18.39 -12.03
CA ASP A 376 8.32 17.63 -11.94
C ASP A 376 7.18 18.58 -12.25
N VAL A 377 6.04 18.06 -12.66
CA VAL A 377 4.85 18.90 -12.90
C VAL A 377 4.52 19.74 -11.66
N LEU A 378 4.82 19.23 -10.46
CA LEU A 378 4.69 19.97 -9.21
C LEU A 378 5.51 21.26 -9.20
N ASP A 379 6.73 21.28 -9.74
CA ASP A 379 7.58 22.48 -9.73
C ASP A 379 6.96 23.63 -10.56
N THR A 380 6.05 23.31 -11.48
CA THR A 380 5.29 24.32 -12.24
C THR A 380 4.13 24.93 -11.44
N LEU A 381 3.68 24.26 -10.38
CA LEU A 381 2.57 24.70 -9.51
C LEU A 381 3.02 25.48 -8.28
N LEU A 382 4.31 25.40 -7.91
CA LEU A 382 4.84 25.98 -6.68
C LEU A 382 5.47 27.34 -7.00
N GLY A 383 5.09 28.38 -6.26
CA GLY A 383 5.90 29.60 -6.23
C GLY A 383 7.26 29.34 -5.58
N ASP A 384 8.27 30.15 -5.94
CA ASP A 384 9.68 29.95 -5.54
C ASP A 384 9.86 29.61 -4.06
N ALA A 385 9.18 30.34 -3.16
CA ALA A 385 9.27 30.11 -1.72
C ALA A 385 8.75 28.71 -1.29
N LEU A 386 7.57 28.30 -1.77
CA LEU A 386 7.02 26.98 -1.44
C LEU A 386 7.84 25.86 -2.09
N ALA A 387 8.35 26.09 -3.30
CA ALA A 387 9.24 25.16 -3.99
C ALA A 387 10.50 24.88 -3.14
N GLU A 388 11.13 25.91 -2.57
CA GLU A 388 12.26 25.76 -1.65
C GLU A 388 11.90 24.93 -0.42
N HIS A 389 10.73 25.16 0.19
CA HIS A 389 10.27 24.35 1.31
C HIS A 389 10.02 22.88 0.92
N VAL A 390 9.43 22.61 -0.24
CA VAL A 390 9.21 21.23 -0.74
C VAL A 390 10.53 20.52 -1.02
N VAL A 391 11.48 21.20 -1.68
CA VAL A 391 12.83 20.66 -1.90
C VAL A 391 13.52 20.38 -0.57
N SER A 392 13.42 21.29 0.39
CA SER A 392 13.99 21.14 1.73
C SER A 392 13.34 19.99 2.50
N ALA A 393 12.01 19.87 2.48
CA ALA A 393 11.27 18.77 3.09
C ALA A 393 11.68 17.41 2.52
N ARG A 394 11.76 17.30 1.19
CA ARG A 394 12.26 16.10 0.49
C ARG A 394 13.71 15.77 0.85
N ALA A 395 14.59 16.77 0.88
CA ALA A 395 15.98 16.56 1.23
C ALA A 395 16.14 16.07 2.68
N ARG A 396 15.38 16.65 3.62
CA ARG A 396 15.33 16.20 5.02
C ARG A 396 14.80 14.77 5.13
N ALA A 397 13.78 14.44 4.35
CA ALA A 397 13.18 13.12 4.31
C ALA A 397 14.16 12.05 3.80
N LEU A 398 14.76 12.32 2.66
CA LEU A 398 15.74 11.45 2.03
C LEU A 398 16.99 11.27 2.90
N HIS A 399 17.42 12.32 3.60
CA HIS A 399 18.52 12.23 4.56
C HIS A 399 18.18 11.30 5.72
N ALA A 400 16.99 11.42 6.31
CA ALA A 400 16.54 10.51 7.36
C ALA A 400 16.48 9.04 6.87
N ASP A 401 15.99 8.81 5.65
CA ASP A 401 15.98 7.48 5.04
C ASP A 401 17.40 6.95 4.79
N ARG A 402 18.35 7.82 4.42
CA ARG A 402 19.76 7.44 4.29
C ARG A 402 20.37 7.02 5.62
N GLU A 403 20.12 7.75 6.71
CA GLU A 403 20.63 7.38 8.03
C GLU A 403 20.07 6.00 8.45
N ARG A 404 18.77 5.76 8.26
CA ARG A 404 18.17 4.44 8.49
C ARG A 404 18.78 3.35 7.58
N TRP A 405 19.04 3.66 6.32
CA TRP A 405 19.72 2.72 5.41
C TRP A 405 21.12 2.36 5.91
N LEU A 406 21.87 3.33 6.46
CA LEU A 406 23.18 3.10 7.07
C LEU A 406 23.08 2.28 8.37
N GLU A 407 21.97 2.39 9.11
CA GLU A 407 21.63 1.51 10.24
C GLU A 407 21.22 0.08 9.82
N GLY A 408 21.22 -0.22 8.52
CA GLY A 408 20.98 -1.56 7.98
C GLY A 408 19.59 -1.78 7.40
N TRP A 409 18.75 -0.75 7.31
CA TRP A 409 17.47 -0.85 6.61
C TRP A 409 17.67 -1.07 5.12
N THR A 410 16.85 -1.95 4.53
CA THR A 410 16.75 -2.03 3.07
C THR A 410 15.90 -0.88 2.53
N TRP A 411 16.25 -0.35 1.37
CA TRP A 411 15.55 0.77 0.75
C TRP A 411 14.09 0.44 0.42
N SER A 412 13.81 -0.79 -0.01
CA SER A 412 12.42 -1.26 -0.21
C SER A 412 11.61 -1.35 1.07
N ALA A 413 12.24 -1.67 2.21
CA ALA A 413 11.55 -1.65 3.51
C ALA A 413 11.19 -0.23 3.92
N LEU A 414 12.09 0.74 3.73
CA LEU A 414 11.83 2.15 4.00
C LEU A 414 10.68 2.68 3.13
N GLY A 415 10.72 2.37 1.82
CA GLY A 415 9.62 2.70 0.91
C GLY A 415 8.28 2.09 1.32
N SER A 416 8.28 0.82 1.72
CA SER A 416 7.05 0.12 2.15
C SER A 416 6.50 0.71 3.45
N VAL A 417 7.36 1.03 4.43
CA VAL A 417 6.94 1.67 5.68
C VAL A 417 6.40 3.07 5.43
N ARG A 418 7.06 3.87 4.58
CA ARG A 418 6.58 5.21 4.21
C ARG A 418 5.21 5.17 3.55
N ARG A 419 5.00 4.23 2.62
CA ARG A 419 3.71 4.06 1.96
C ARG A 419 2.66 3.49 2.92
N ALA A 420 3.03 2.56 3.80
CA ALA A 420 2.10 2.04 4.80
C ALA A 420 1.60 3.17 5.70
N ALA A 421 2.51 4.08 6.10
CA ALA A 421 2.19 5.29 6.85
C ALA A 421 1.33 6.31 6.09
N SER A 422 1.23 6.22 4.77
CA SER A 422 0.31 7.04 3.99
C SER A 422 -1.07 6.39 3.83
N VAL A 423 -1.31 5.20 4.40
CA VAL A 423 -2.64 4.58 4.42
C VAL A 423 -3.42 5.10 5.64
N PRO A 424 -4.62 5.66 5.46
CA PRO A 424 -5.36 5.76 4.21
C PRO A 424 -5.08 7.07 3.48
N GLU A 425 -4.77 6.98 2.19
CA GLU A 425 -4.86 8.16 1.32
C GLU A 425 -6.32 8.40 0.91
N TRP A 426 -7.17 7.35 0.93
CA TRP A 426 -8.53 7.34 0.33
C TRP A 426 -9.68 7.15 1.32
N GLU A 427 -9.43 6.63 2.53
CA GLU A 427 -10.47 6.40 3.53
C GLU A 427 -10.48 7.56 4.54
N PRO A 428 -11.64 8.14 4.84
CA PRO A 428 -11.73 9.16 5.86
C PRO A 428 -11.47 8.53 7.24
N ALA A 429 -10.79 9.30 8.10
CA ALA A 429 -10.48 8.87 9.46
C ALA A 429 -11.75 8.62 10.28
N SER A 430 -12.82 9.37 10.01
CA SER A 430 -14.15 9.21 10.60
C SER A 430 -15.18 9.12 9.50
N THR A 431 -16.19 8.26 9.70
CA THR A 431 -17.32 8.14 8.76
C THR A 431 -18.56 8.84 9.29
N GLN A 432 -19.48 9.19 8.40
CA GLN A 432 -20.79 9.70 8.78
C GLN A 432 -21.71 8.62 9.37
N ALA A 433 -21.39 7.33 9.21
CA ALA A 433 -22.18 6.21 9.72
C ALA A 433 -21.78 5.91 11.19
N PRO A 434 -22.58 6.31 12.19
CA PRO A 434 -22.20 6.17 13.60
C PRO A 434 -22.05 4.69 13.97
N GLY A 435 -20.92 4.33 14.58
CA GLY A 435 -20.65 2.96 15.02
C GLY A 435 -20.14 2.02 13.92
N MET A 436 -19.97 2.50 12.69
CA MET A 436 -19.31 1.74 11.63
C MET A 436 -17.79 1.82 11.77
N ALA A 437 -17.12 0.66 11.83
CA ALA A 437 -15.66 0.59 11.81
C ALA A 437 -15.13 0.46 10.38
N VAL A 438 -14.19 1.30 9.99
CA VAL A 438 -13.47 1.18 8.70
C VAL A 438 -12.13 0.48 8.94
N LEU A 439 -11.94 -0.66 8.28
CA LEU A 439 -10.83 -1.56 8.49
C LEU A 439 -9.96 -1.65 7.23
N SER A 440 -8.64 -1.55 7.39
CA SER A 440 -7.67 -1.89 6.35
C SER A 440 -6.78 -3.01 6.84
N PRO A 441 -7.22 -4.27 6.69
CA PRO A 441 -6.54 -5.43 7.25
C PRO A 441 -5.06 -5.49 6.84
N LEU A 442 -4.72 -5.14 5.59
CA LEU A 442 -3.37 -5.28 5.04
C LEU A 442 -2.33 -4.31 5.62
N VAL A 443 -2.75 -3.28 6.38
CA VAL A 443 -1.83 -2.42 7.15
C VAL A 443 -1.71 -2.80 8.62
N ASP A 444 -2.30 -3.92 9.04
CA ASP A 444 -2.08 -4.43 10.39
C ASP A 444 -0.57 -4.66 10.62
N SER A 445 -0.05 -4.15 11.74
CA SER A 445 1.38 -4.24 12.07
C SER A 445 1.88 -5.69 12.07
N GLN A 446 1.02 -6.65 12.39
CA GLN A 446 1.32 -8.08 12.32
C GLN A 446 1.38 -8.57 10.87
N LEU A 447 0.63 -8.03 9.91
CA LEU A 447 0.79 -8.42 8.49
C LEU A 447 1.97 -7.74 7.80
N ILE A 448 2.29 -6.51 8.20
CA ILE A 448 3.45 -5.79 7.70
C ILE A 448 4.75 -6.48 8.12
N ALA A 449 4.77 -7.07 9.33
CA ALA A 449 6.00 -7.62 9.87
C ALA A 449 6.67 -8.69 8.98
N PRO A 450 5.96 -9.72 8.49
CA PRO A 450 6.49 -10.69 7.52
C PRO A 450 6.95 -10.05 6.21
N ALA A 451 6.27 -9.00 5.72
CA ALA A 451 6.65 -8.28 4.50
C ALA A 451 7.98 -7.54 4.66
N LEU A 452 8.22 -6.97 5.84
CA LEU A 452 9.47 -6.29 6.17
C LEU A 452 10.61 -7.28 6.49
N ALA A 453 10.28 -8.45 7.05
CA ALA A 453 11.20 -9.54 7.41
C ALA A 453 11.69 -10.36 6.21
N LEU A 454 11.02 -10.25 5.06
CA LEU A 454 11.30 -11.08 3.89
C LEU A 454 12.73 -10.87 3.38
N ARG A 455 13.46 -11.97 3.22
CA ARG A 455 14.79 -11.94 2.60
C ARG A 455 14.67 -11.38 1.19
N ARG A 456 15.25 -10.21 0.93
CA ARG A 456 15.12 -9.52 -0.36
C ARG A 456 15.64 -10.31 -1.57
N THR A 457 16.57 -11.26 -1.38
CA THR A 457 16.95 -12.16 -2.48
C THR A 457 15.82 -13.08 -2.92
N ALA A 458 14.88 -13.39 -2.02
CA ALA A 458 13.69 -14.18 -2.34
C ALA A 458 12.67 -13.39 -3.19
N LEU A 459 12.86 -12.07 -3.33
CA LEU A 459 12.11 -11.19 -4.24
C LEU A 459 12.82 -10.99 -5.59
N GLN A 460 13.99 -11.60 -5.84
CA GLN A 460 14.61 -11.57 -7.17
C GLN A 460 13.68 -12.06 -8.29
N PRO A 461 12.86 -13.12 -8.10
CA PRO A 461 11.90 -13.54 -9.11
C PRO A 461 10.82 -12.48 -9.40
N SER A 462 10.36 -11.73 -8.39
CA SER A 462 9.35 -10.68 -8.56
C SER A 462 9.87 -9.55 -9.43
N VAL A 463 11.15 -9.21 -9.28
CA VAL A 463 11.85 -8.22 -10.11
C VAL A 463 12.14 -8.74 -11.51
N ALA A 464 12.54 -10.00 -11.67
CA ALA A 464 12.81 -10.58 -12.99
C ALA A 464 11.53 -10.65 -13.86
N GLY A 465 10.37 -10.83 -13.22
CA GLY A 465 9.06 -10.83 -13.87
C GLY A 465 8.27 -9.52 -13.79
N PHE A 466 8.80 -8.49 -13.11
CA PHE A 466 8.10 -7.26 -12.74
C PHE A 466 6.67 -7.49 -12.23
N GLN A 467 6.49 -8.51 -11.39
CA GLN A 467 5.22 -8.81 -10.74
C GLN A 467 5.25 -8.24 -9.32
N PRO A 468 4.61 -7.07 -9.05
CA PRO A 468 4.54 -6.53 -7.70
C PRO A 468 3.73 -7.46 -6.79
N LYS A 469 3.86 -7.28 -5.47
CA LYS A 469 3.08 -8.01 -4.44
C LYS A 469 3.39 -9.50 -4.40
N TRP A 470 4.62 -9.91 -4.69
CA TRP A 470 4.94 -11.32 -4.86
C TRP A 470 4.67 -12.18 -3.62
N LEU A 471 5.01 -11.67 -2.44
CA LEU A 471 4.68 -12.35 -1.17
C LEU A 471 3.16 -12.54 -1.03
N LEU A 472 2.39 -11.49 -1.31
CA LEU A 472 0.92 -11.51 -1.25
C LEU A 472 0.33 -12.51 -2.25
N ARG A 473 0.88 -12.57 -3.46
CA ARG A 473 0.48 -13.54 -4.51
C ARG A 473 0.75 -14.97 -4.08
N GLN A 474 1.91 -15.24 -3.47
CA GLN A 474 2.24 -16.57 -2.97
C GLN A 474 1.30 -16.99 -1.83
N ALA A 475 0.92 -16.06 -0.95
CA ALA A 475 -0.11 -16.31 0.05
C ALA A 475 -1.48 -16.59 -0.60
N ALA A 476 -1.85 -15.77 -1.59
CA ALA A 476 -3.12 -15.89 -2.31
C ALA A 476 -3.27 -17.20 -3.08
N LEU A 477 -2.20 -17.79 -3.63
CA LEU A 477 -2.25 -19.06 -4.38
C LEU A 477 -2.82 -20.23 -3.58
N ALA A 478 -2.81 -20.16 -2.25
CA ALA A 478 -3.44 -21.20 -1.43
C ALA A 478 -4.97 -21.07 -1.36
N TRP A 479 -5.50 -19.89 -1.66
CA TRP A 479 -6.91 -19.52 -1.42
C TRP A 479 -7.65 -19.09 -2.68
N LEU A 480 -6.95 -18.63 -3.71
CA LEU A 480 -7.53 -18.06 -4.92
C LEU A 480 -7.13 -18.88 -6.15
N ASP A 481 -8.00 -18.89 -7.17
CA ASP A 481 -7.65 -19.37 -8.51
C ASP A 481 -6.34 -18.70 -8.97
N PRO A 482 -5.35 -19.44 -9.50
CA PRO A 482 -4.09 -18.86 -9.97
C PRO A 482 -4.25 -17.72 -10.96
N ARG A 483 -5.34 -17.72 -11.74
CA ARG A 483 -5.66 -16.67 -12.72
C ARG A 483 -6.14 -15.38 -12.06
N ILE A 484 -6.56 -15.43 -10.79
CA ILE A 484 -6.80 -14.26 -9.93
C ILE A 484 -5.49 -13.91 -9.21
N ALA A 485 -4.90 -14.87 -8.48
CA ALA A 485 -3.72 -14.63 -7.64
C ALA A 485 -2.51 -14.09 -8.42
N LEU A 486 -2.33 -14.51 -9.67
CA LEU A 486 -1.22 -14.12 -10.54
C LEU A 486 -1.64 -13.11 -11.62
N HIS A 487 -2.87 -12.59 -11.56
CA HIS A 487 -3.29 -11.58 -12.52
C HIS A 487 -2.44 -10.32 -12.36
N PRO A 488 -1.93 -9.72 -13.45
CA PRO A 488 -1.25 -8.44 -13.39
C PRO A 488 -2.14 -7.38 -12.71
N LYS A 489 -1.53 -6.40 -12.05
CA LYS A 489 -2.29 -5.27 -11.49
C LYS A 489 -3.05 -4.61 -12.63
N ILE A 490 -4.37 -4.53 -12.47
CA ILE A 490 -5.23 -3.70 -13.30
C ILE A 490 -5.18 -2.32 -12.64
N GLY A 491 -4.98 -1.25 -13.43
CA GLY A 491 -5.01 0.10 -12.88
C GLY A 491 -6.36 0.32 -12.22
N SER A 492 -6.38 1.02 -11.07
CA SER A 492 -7.60 1.40 -10.39
C SER A 492 -8.49 2.27 -11.30
N ALA A 493 -9.79 2.32 -10.97
CA ALA A 493 -10.78 3.21 -11.58
C ALA A 493 -10.37 4.70 -11.54
N ASP A 494 -9.32 5.06 -10.81
CA ASP A 494 -8.67 6.38 -10.79
C ASP A 494 -8.41 6.89 -12.21
N GLY A 495 -8.03 6.03 -13.17
CA GLY A 495 -7.85 6.44 -14.56
C GLY A 495 -9.13 6.98 -15.21
N THR A 496 -10.28 6.41 -14.87
CA THR A 496 -11.61 6.83 -15.34
C THR A 496 -12.08 8.08 -14.61
N ILE A 497 -11.83 8.16 -13.29
CA ILE A 497 -12.14 9.34 -12.47
C ILE A 497 -11.32 10.54 -12.95
N LEU A 498 -10.01 10.38 -13.17
CA LEU A 498 -9.14 11.41 -13.73
C LEU A 498 -9.53 11.80 -15.15
N GLN A 499 -10.11 10.88 -15.92
CA GLN A 499 -10.59 11.17 -17.27
C GLN A 499 -11.88 12.00 -17.25
N ALA A 500 -12.79 11.78 -16.29
CA ALA A 500 -14.01 12.58 -16.11
C ALA A 500 -13.67 14.05 -15.72
N VAL A 501 -12.64 14.23 -14.89
CA VAL A 501 -12.15 15.54 -14.45
C VAL A 501 -11.64 16.41 -15.60
N ARG A 502 -11.10 15.78 -16.65
CA ARG A 502 -10.39 16.49 -17.74
C ARG A 502 -11.28 17.29 -18.68
N THR A 503 -12.58 17.01 -18.74
CA THR A 503 -13.44 17.58 -19.79
C THR A 503 -14.43 18.62 -19.29
N ASP A 504 -14.96 18.48 -18.07
CA ASP A 504 -16.11 19.29 -17.63
C ASP A 504 -15.84 20.22 -16.44
N GLU A 505 -14.72 20.07 -15.73
CA GLU A 505 -14.47 20.73 -14.42
C GLU A 505 -13.13 21.46 -14.32
N HIS A 506 -12.46 21.62 -15.46
CA HIS A 506 -11.18 22.33 -15.54
C HIS A 506 -11.28 23.76 -14.98
N GLY A 507 -12.40 24.45 -15.21
CA GLY A 507 -12.68 25.78 -14.65
C GLY A 507 -12.73 25.79 -13.12
N ASP A 508 -13.46 24.85 -12.51
CA ASP A 508 -13.57 24.77 -11.04
C ASP A 508 -12.21 24.47 -10.38
N LEU A 509 -11.38 23.64 -11.03
CA LEU A 509 -10.03 23.36 -10.56
C LEU A 509 -9.12 24.59 -10.65
N LEU A 510 -9.22 25.37 -11.74
CA LEU A 510 -8.50 26.63 -11.88
C LEU A 510 -8.90 27.63 -10.81
N ASP A 511 -10.20 27.76 -10.54
CA ASP A 511 -10.71 28.65 -9.50
C ASP A 511 -10.21 28.24 -8.11
N LEU A 512 -10.24 26.94 -7.81
CA LEU A 512 -9.71 26.40 -6.55
C LEU A 512 -8.21 26.70 -6.41
N LEU A 513 -7.41 26.32 -7.41
CA LEU A 513 -5.94 26.45 -7.36
C LEU A 513 -5.45 27.89 -7.55
N SER A 514 -6.30 28.81 -8.02
CA SER A 514 -6.02 30.25 -8.10
C SER A 514 -6.56 31.04 -6.90
N SER A 515 -7.27 30.38 -5.98
CA SER A 515 -7.91 31.01 -4.83
C SER A 515 -6.91 31.77 -3.94
N THR A 516 -7.43 32.69 -3.13
CA THR A 516 -6.63 33.40 -2.13
C THR A 516 -5.93 32.42 -1.18
N THR A 517 -6.60 31.33 -0.80
CA THR A 517 -6.03 30.26 0.04
C THR A 517 -4.82 29.61 -0.64
N ALA A 518 -4.93 29.22 -1.92
CA ALA A 518 -3.85 28.65 -2.71
C ALA A 518 -2.64 29.61 -2.80
N GLN A 519 -2.91 30.90 -3.03
CA GLN A 519 -1.85 31.92 -3.09
C GLN A 519 -1.14 32.10 -1.75
N HIS A 520 -1.88 32.05 -0.63
CA HIS A 520 -1.31 32.17 0.72
C HIS A 520 -0.39 31.01 1.10
N ILE A 521 -0.69 29.79 0.64
CA ILE A 521 0.22 28.65 0.83
C ILE A 521 1.40 28.68 -0.13
N GLY A 522 1.35 29.54 -1.17
CA GLY A 522 2.43 29.72 -2.13
C GLY A 522 2.27 28.90 -3.42
N LEU A 523 1.06 28.43 -3.74
CA LEU A 523 0.77 27.87 -5.06
C LEU A 523 0.70 29.00 -6.10
N ARG A 524 1.22 28.72 -7.29
CA ARG A 524 1.16 29.60 -8.46
C ARG A 524 0.91 28.75 -9.69
N LEU A 525 -0.26 28.91 -10.28
CA LEU A 525 -0.55 28.28 -11.58
C LEU A 525 0.24 29.01 -12.68
N PRO A 526 0.87 28.30 -13.62
CA PRO A 526 1.44 28.93 -14.79
C PRO A 526 0.28 29.45 -15.67
N PRO A 527 0.43 30.62 -16.34
CA PRO A 527 -0.63 31.16 -17.20
C PRO A 527 -1.14 30.16 -18.25
N GLU A 528 -0.26 29.28 -18.73
CA GLU A 528 -0.60 28.25 -19.71
C GLU A 528 -1.52 27.14 -19.17
N ALA A 529 -1.69 27.02 -17.85
CA ALA A 529 -2.59 26.07 -17.22
C ALA A 529 -4.07 26.39 -17.47
N GLU A 530 -4.39 27.61 -17.94
CA GLU A 530 -5.73 27.97 -18.45
C GLU A 530 -6.16 27.13 -19.67
N ARG A 531 -5.23 26.41 -20.30
CA ARG A 531 -5.55 25.49 -21.39
C ARG A 531 -5.83 24.09 -20.83
N PRO A 532 -6.98 23.47 -21.14
CA PRO A 532 -7.30 22.11 -20.69
C PRO A 532 -6.30 21.04 -21.15
N ASP A 533 -5.59 21.29 -22.26
CA ASP A 533 -4.59 20.38 -22.82
C ASP A 533 -3.19 20.52 -22.20
N HIS A 534 -3.00 21.43 -21.23
CA HIS A 534 -1.72 21.64 -20.57
C HIS A 534 -1.22 20.35 -19.86
N PRO A 535 0.10 20.03 -19.93
CA PRO A 535 0.67 18.82 -19.32
C PRO A 535 0.35 18.58 -17.85
N LEU A 536 0.14 19.66 -17.11
CA LEU A 536 -0.32 19.65 -15.72
C LEU A 536 -1.53 18.75 -15.50
N TRP A 537 -2.53 18.83 -16.39
CA TRP A 537 -3.82 18.15 -16.24
C TRP A 537 -3.78 16.69 -16.70
N HIS A 538 -2.67 16.25 -17.32
CA HIS A 538 -2.50 14.88 -17.80
C HIS A 538 -1.96 13.93 -16.73
N GLY A 539 -1.49 14.44 -15.60
CA GLY A 539 -1.01 13.66 -14.47
C GLY A 539 -1.87 13.81 -13.21
N GLU A 540 -1.35 13.32 -12.09
CA GLU A 540 -1.99 13.32 -10.77
C GLU A 540 -1.39 14.39 -9.84
N GLU A 541 -0.39 15.14 -10.31
CA GLU A 541 0.43 16.02 -9.48
C GLU A 541 -0.34 17.24 -8.96
N TRP A 542 -1.43 17.64 -9.63
CA TRP A 542 -2.31 18.73 -9.19
C TRP A 542 -3.27 18.32 -8.06
N ILE A 543 -3.48 17.01 -7.85
CA ILE A 543 -4.47 16.48 -6.89
C ILE A 543 -4.15 16.91 -5.46
N ARG A 544 -2.89 16.75 -5.02
CA ARG A 544 -2.47 17.14 -3.67
C ARG A 544 -2.57 18.65 -3.42
N PRO A 545 -2.08 19.53 -4.32
CA PRO A 545 -2.35 20.96 -4.27
C PRO A 545 -3.85 21.30 -4.16
N ALA A 546 -4.70 20.64 -4.96
CA ALA A 546 -6.14 20.86 -4.94
C ALA A 546 -6.75 20.44 -3.61
N ALA A 547 -6.42 19.24 -3.11
CA ALA A 547 -6.87 18.75 -1.82
C ALA A 547 -6.42 19.62 -0.65
N LEU A 548 -5.15 20.02 -0.62
CA LEU A 548 -4.63 20.91 0.42
C LEU A 548 -5.37 22.25 0.41
N THR A 549 -5.57 22.82 -0.77
CA THR A 549 -6.30 24.08 -0.91
C THR A 549 -7.75 23.93 -0.46
N ALA A 550 -8.48 22.92 -0.97
CA ALA A 550 -9.86 22.66 -0.62
C ALA A 550 -10.03 22.43 0.89
N TRP A 551 -9.08 21.73 1.51
CA TRP A 551 -9.09 21.47 2.94
C TRP A 551 -8.79 22.73 3.78
N LEU A 552 -7.91 23.63 3.33
CA LEU A 552 -7.61 24.88 4.02
C LEU A 552 -8.67 25.96 3.82
N ASP A 553 -9.39 25.91 2.70
CA ASP A 553 -10.44 26.87 2.34
C ASP A 553 -11.73 26.67 3.16
N GLN A 554 -11.83 25.52 3.83
CA GLN A 554 -12.97 25.22 4.68
C GLN A 554 -12.89 25.95 6.01
N PRO A 555 -14.05 26.44 6.51
CA PRO A 555 -14.10 26.98 7.85
C PRO A 555 -13.66 25.88 8.82
N ALA A 556 -12.83 26.25 9.79
CA ALA A 556 -12.49 25.34 10.87
C ALA A 556 -13.82 24.81 11.47
N PRO A 557 -14.04 23.49 11.49
CA PRO A 557 -15.31 22.91 11.89
C PRO A 557 -15.70 23.49 13.25
N CYS A 558 -16.88 24.10 13.30
CA CYS A 558 -17.48 24.41 14.59
C CYS A 558 -17.80 23.05 15.20
N PRO A 559 -17.31 22.72 16.42
CA PRO A 559 -17.62 21.44 17.03
C PRO A 559 -19.15 21.29 17.08
N HIS A 560 -19.69 20.39 16.28
CA HIS A 560 -21.10 20.03 16.35
C HIS A 560 -21.34 19.45 17.73
N GLN A 561 -22.30 19.98 18.49
CA GLN A 561 -22.76 19.36 19.74
C GLN A 561 -23.28 17.95 19.40
N PRO A 562 -22.60 16.87 19.82
CA PRO A 562 -23.08 15.54 19.53
C PRO A 562 -24.30 15.26 20.41
N SER A 563 -25.37 14.74 19.84
CA SER A 563 -26.51 14.20 20.60
C SER A 563 -26.19 12.75 20.95
N VAL A 564 -25.65 12.52 22.14
CA VAL A 564 -25.34 11.15 22.61
C VAL A 564 -26.57 10.57 23.31
N THR A 565 -27.02 9.40 22.83
CA THR A 565 -28.03 8.57 23.53
C THR A 565 -27.29 7.37 24.14
N LEU A 566 -27.29 7.26 25.48
CA LEU A 566 -26.63 6.15 26.18
C LEU A 566 -27.51 4.90 26.12
N SER A 567 -27.08 3.88 25.38
CA SER A 567 -27.64 2.51 25.43
C SER A 567 -26.56 1.52 25.83
N SER A 568 -26.89 0.61 26.76
CA SER A 568 -25.96 -0.40 27.28
C SER A 568 -25.54 -1.39 26.18
N PRO A 569 -24.26 -1.82 26.14
CA PRO A 569 -23.79 -2.77 25.15
C PRO A 569 -24.40 -4.16 25.38
N PRO A 570 -24.78 -4.89 24.32
CA PRO A 570 -25.28 -6.25 24.44
C PRO A 570 -24.19 -7.23 24.88
N VAL A 571 -24.58 -8.20 25.71
CA VAL A 571 -23.70 -9.28 26.19
C VAL A 571 -23.37 -10.21 25.01
N PRO A 572 -22.09 -10.50 24.75
CA PRO A 572 -21.72 -11.35 23.62
C PRO A 572 -22.14 -12.81 23.87
N PRO A 573 -22.69 -13.50 22.84
CA PRO A 573 -23.05 -14.91 22.95
C PRO A 573 -21.80 -15.80 23.05
N ALA A 574 -21.86 -16.80 23.94
CA ALA A 574 -20.85 -17.84 24.03
C ALA A 574 -20.98 -18.79 22.83
N MET A 575 -19.96 -18.86 21.96
CA MET A 575 -19.91 -19.82 20.86
C MET A 575 -18.84 -20.88 21.08
N GLU A 576 -19.24 -22.15 20.95
CA GLU A 576 -18.33 -23.30 20.88
C GLU A 576 -17.68 -23.38 19.49
N ARG A 577 -16.35 -23.55 19.47
CA ARG A 577 -15.58 -23.69 18.24
C ARG A 577 -15.77 -25.09 17.61
N PRO A 578 -16.08 -25.19 16.31
CA PRO A 578 -16.06 -26.47 15.62
C PRO A 578 -14.63 -26.97 15.37
N PRO A 579 -14.40 -28.30 15.31
CA PRO A 579 -13.07 -28.88 15.12
C PRO A 579 -12.56 -28.69 13.68
N LEU A 580 -11.29 -28.31 13.56
CA LEU A 580 -10.59 -28.07 12.30
C LEU A 580 -10.36 -29.37 11.48
N PRO A 581 -10.47 -29.35 10.13
CA PRO A 581 -10.17 -30.51 9.30
C PRO A 581 -8.66 -30.80 9.16
N ALA A 582 -8.30 -32.08 9.07
CA ALA A 582 -6.94 -32.60 9.12
C ALA A 582 -6.00 -32.13 7.97
N ALA A 583 -4.84 -31.61 8.35
CA ALA A 583 -3.84 -30.92 7.53
C ALA A 583 -2.95 -31.77 6.59
N ARG A 584 -3.23 -33.07 6.39
CA ARG A 584 -2.25 -33.99 5.77
C ARG A 584 -2.12 -33.91 4.23
N HIS A 585 -3.14 -33.45 3.50
CA HIS A 585 -3.06 -33.35 2.03
C HIS A 585 -2.37 -32.06 1.51
N ARG A 586 -2.18 -31.02 2.35
CA ARG A 586 -1.71 -29.69 1.92
C ARG A 586 -0.19 -29.55 1.76
N ARG A 587 0.62 -30.45 2.35
CA ARG A 587 2.09 -30.38 2.30
C ARG A 587 2.70 -30.82 0.96
N ARG A 588 1.98 -31.60 0.14
CA ARG A 588 2.50 -32.12 -1.14
C ARG A 588 2.50 -31.08 -2.26
N ALA A 589 1.48 -30.21 -2.32
CA ALA A 589 1.37 -29.16 -3.35
C ALA A 589 2.40 -28.03 -3.16
N ALA A 590 2.65 -27.62 -1.91
CA ALA A 590 3.63 -26.55 -1.61
C ALA A 590 5.09 -26.95 -1.91
N ARG A 591 5.44 -28.24 -1.74
CA ARG A 591 6.76 -28.76 -2.13
C ARG A 591 6.98 -28.77 -3.65
N TRP A 592 5.90 -28.89 -4.44
CA TRP A 592 5.97 -28.97 -5.89
C TRP A 592 6.40 -27.65 -6.54
N ASN A 593 5.86 -26.52 -6.05
CA ASN A 593 6.18 -25.19 -6.57
C ASN A 593 7.62 -24.75 -6.23
N VAL A 594 8.15 -25.18 -5.09
CA VAL A 594 9.51 -24.86 -4.63
C VAL A 594 10.57 -25.59 -5.48
N VAL A 595 10.32 -26.84 -5.89
CA VAL A 595 11.24 -27.63 -6.72
C VAL A 595 11.36 -27.07 -8.15
N VAL A 596 10.24 -26.62 -8.73
CA VAL A 596 10.22 -26.00 -10.08
C VAL A 596 11.01 -24.68 -10.09
N LEU A 597 10.90 -23.88 -9.04
CA LEU A 597 11.62 -22.60 -8.93
C LEU A 597 13.12 -22.79 -8.61
N ALA A 598 13.49 -23.81 -7.82
CA ALA A 598 14.89 -24.15 -7.56
C ALA A 598 15.62 -24.59 -8.83
N ALA A 599 14.95 -25.35 -9.70
CA ALA A 599 15.50 -25.79 -10.99
C ALA A 599 15.72 -24.65 -11.98
N LEU A 600 14.82 -23.65 -12.03
CA LEU A 600 14.98 -22.44 -12.84
C LEU A 600 16.18 -21.59 -12.38
N ASN A 601 16.43 -21.56 -11.07
CA ASN A 601 17.59 -20.86 -10.49
C ASN A 601 18.91 -21.59 -10.78
N ILE A 602 18.94 -22.93 -10.72
CA ILE A 602 20.13 -23.73 -11.07
C ILE A 602 20.47 -23.59 -12.56
N ALA A 603 19.48 -23.61 -13.45
CA ALA A 603 19.68 -23.37 -14.88
C ALA A 603 20.26 -21.97 -15.18
N HIS A 604 19.94 -20.98 -14.34
CA HIS A 604 20.46 -19.62 -14.42
C HIS A 604 21.93 -19.51 -13.94
N GLN A 605 22.31 -20.24 -12.89
CA GLN A 605 23.68 -20.22 -12.34
C GLN A 605 24.71 -20.95 -13.22
N LEU A 606 24.26 -21.78 -14.17
CA LEU A 606 25.12 -22.61 -15.02
C LEU A 606 25.47 -21.99 -16.39
N ARG A 607 25.45 -20.65 -16.55
CA ARG A 607 25.92 -20.00 -17.80
C ARG A 607 27.43 -19.74 -17.83
N PRO A 608 28.05 -19.76 -19.03
CA PRO A 608 29.50 -19.74 -19.21
C PRO A 608 30.06 -18.33 -19.12
N GLY A 609 31.17 -18.18 -18.40
CA GLY A 609 31.85 -16.90 -18.18
C GLY A 609 32.87 -16.89 -17.03
N ARG A 610 32.92 -17.96 -16.24
CA ARG A 610 34.05 -18.23 -15.33
C ARG A 610 34.93 -19.31 -15.93
N SER A 611 36.20 -19.02 -16.16
CA SER A 611 37.21 -20.03 -16.41
C SER A 611 37.40 -20.86 -15.13
N ILE A 612 36.77 -22.02 -15.08
CA ILE A 612 37.25 -23.09 -14.20
C ILE A 612 38.40 -23.75 -14.99
N PRO A 613 39.63 -23.82 -14.44
CA PRO A 613 40.72 -24.46 -15.15
C PRO A 613 40.38 -25.93 -15.44
N PRO A 614 40.77 -26.46 -16.61
CA PRO A 614 40.27 -27.73 -17.11
C PRO A 614 40.99 -28.88 -16.41
N ALA A 615 40.50 -29.26 -15.25
CA ALA A 615 40.75 -30.57 -14.67
C ALA A 615 39.57 -30.92 -13.75
N ARG A 616 38.78 -31.91 -14.17
CA ARG A 616 37.54 -32.45 -13.56
C ARG A 616 36.22 -31.79 -13.96
N ALA A 617 35.84 -31.98 -15.22
CA ALA A 617 34.43 -32.03 -15.62
C ALA A 617 34.26 -33.03 -16.77
N THR A 618 34.60 -34.30 -16.50
CA THR A 618 34.30 -35.42 -17.39
C THR A 618 33.33 -36.35 -16.68
N ALA A 619 32.06 -36.13 -16.95
CA ALA A 619 30.90 -37.04 -16.91
C ALA A 619 29.68 -36.14 -16.76
N ALA A 620 29.16 -35.67 -17.90
CA ALA A 620 27.84 -35.05 -17.92
C ALA A 620 26.83 -36.14 -17.57
N ASP A 621 26.15 -35.96 -16.45
CA ASP A 621 25.06 -36.82 -16.01
C ASP A 621 23.90 -36.76 -17.04
N PRO A 622 23.60 -37.83 -17.79
CA PRO A 622 22.51 -37.84 -18.74
C PRO A 622 21.16 -37.56 -18.05
N ASP A 623 21.03 -37.88 -16.77
CA ASP A 623 19.80 -37.68 -15.99
C ASP A 623 19.51 -36.18 -15.78
N LEU A 624 20.53 -35.33 -15.79
CA LEU A 624 20.36 -33.87 -15.66
C LEU A 624 19.68 -33.27 -16.92
N GLY A 625 20.00 -33.79 -18.10
CA GLY A 625 19.39 -33.37 -19.36
C GLY A 625 17.93 -33.79 -19.47
N GLU A 626 17.61 -35.00 -18.99
CA GLU A 626 16.24 -35.51 -18.94
C GLU A 626 15.41 -34.79 -17.87
N THR A 627 16.01 -34.53 -16.70
CA THR A 627 15.42 -33.75 -15.60
C THR A 627 15.07 -32.34 -16.03
N LEU A 628 15.96 -31.64 -16.76
CA LEU A 628 15.68 -30.29 -17.27
C LEU A 628 14.61 -30.28 -18.37
N THR A 629 14.54 -31.33 -19.19
CA THR A 629 13.52 -31.51 -20.24
C THR A 629 12.15 -31.81 -19.62
N ASP A 630 12.10 -32.64 -18.59
CA ASP A 630 10.91 -32.95 -17.80
C ASP A 630 10.42 -31.71 -17.02
N LEU A 631 11.34 -30.92 -16.46
CA LEU A 631 11.04 -29.62 -15.85
C LEU A 631 10.47 -28.60 -16.84
N ALA A 632 11.03 -28.52 -18.05
CA ALA A 632 10.50 -27.67 -19.11
C ALA A 632 9.10 -28.14 -19.55
N ARG A 633 8.88 -29.45 -19.72
CA ARG A 633 7.55 -30.02 -19.99
C ARG A 633 6.54 -29.68 -18.91
N ARG A 634 6.93 -29.77 -17.63
CA ARG A 634 6.07 -29.46 -16.48
C ARG A 634 5.80 -27.96 -16.31
N ALA A 635 6.75 -27.11 -16.66
CA ALA A 635 6.55 -25.65 -16.70
C ALA A 635 5.60 -25.21 -17.83
N CYS A 636 5.64 -25.89 -18.97
CA CYS A 636 4.72 -25.65 -20.10
C CYS A 636 3.30 -26.21 -19.88
N ALA A 637 3.12 -27.13 -18.92
CA ALA A 637 1.83 -27.70 -18.55
C ALA A 637 1.00 -26.81 -17.60
N VAL A 638 1.54 -25.66 -17.17
CA VAL A 638 0.83 -24.66 -16.38
C VAL A 638 0.28 -23.59 -17.33
N PRO A 639 -1.03 -23.25 -17.31
CA PRO A 639 -1.59 -22.25 -18.22
C PRO A 639 -0.92 -20.89 -17.98
N LEU A 640 -0.11 -20.44 -18.93
CA LEU A 640 0.43 -19.07 -18.94
C LEU A 640 -0.69 -18.13 -19.39
N VAL A 641 -1.10 -17.21 -18.51
CA VAL A 641 -2.17 -16.25 -18.78
C VAL A 641 -1.82 -15.41 -20.03
N SER A 642 -2.82 -15.20 -20.89
CA SER A 642 -2.72 -14.86 -22.33
C SER A 642 -2.05 -13.52 -22.70
N GLY A 643 -1.54 -12.73 -21.76
CA GLY A 643 -0.81 -11.49 -22.06
C GLY A 643 0.73 -11.61 -22.07
N ALA A 644 1.30 -12.63 -21.42
CA ALA A 644 2.75 -12.80 -21.27
C ALA A 644 3.36 -13.90 -22.16
N SER A 645 2.53 -14.53 -23.00
CA SER A 645 2.88 -15.80 -23.64
C SER A 645 3.91 -15.66 -24.76
N GLN A 646 3.94 -14.56 -25.51
CA GLN A 646 4.85 -14.42 -26.67
C GLN A 646 6.33 -14.21 -26.29
N PRO A 647 6.72 -13.28 -25.40
CA PRO A 647 8.13 -13.08 -25.03
C PRO A 647 8.71 -14.22 -24.19
N MET A 648 7.85 -14.93 -23.45
CA MET A 648 8.22 -16.12 -22.68
C MET A 648 8.45 -17.31 -23.60
N SER A 649 7.53 -17.57 -24.54
CA SER A 649 7.66 -18.62 -25.54
C SER A 649 8.88 -18.39 -26.45
N GLN A 650 9.17 -17.14 -26.80
CA GLN A 650 10.41 -16.74 -27.49
C GLN A 650 11.67 -17.06 -26.66
N ALA A 651 11.66 -16.77 -25.36
CA ALA A 651 12.80 -17.03 -24.49
C ALA A 651 13.06 -18.54 -24.33
N VAL A 652 11.99 -19.34 -24.18
CA VAL A 652 12.08 -20.80 -24.09
C VAL A 652 12.56 -21.40 -25.41
N ALA A 653 12.00 -20.97 -26.55
CA ALA A 653 12.45 -21.39 -27.87
C ALA A 653 13.95 -21.07 -28.11
N HIS A 654 14.38 -19.86 -27.74
CA HIS A 654 15.78 -19.45 -27.90
C HIS A 654 16.73 -20.19 -26.95
N PHE A 655 16.31 -20.46 -25.72
CA PHE A 655 17.07 -21.29 -24.77
C PHE A 655 17.28 -22.73 -25.30
N LEU A 656 16.24 -23.31 -25.90
CA LEU A 656 16.28 -24.65 -26.47
C LEU A 656 17.15 -24.71 -27.74
N GLN A 657 17.12 -23.66 -28.58
CA GLN A 657 18.05 -23.51 -29.71
C GLN A 657 19.51 -23.49 -29.26
N LEU A 658 19.83 -22.76 -28.18
CA LEU A 658 21.20 -22.70 -27.62
C LEU A 658 21.69 -24.06 -27.08
N ARG A 659 20.79 -25.02 -26.86
CA ARG A 659 21.09 -26.39 -26.44
C ARG A 659 20.99 -27.41 -27.59
N GLY A 660 20.87 -26.95 -28.84
CA GLY A 660 20.83 -27.81 -30.03
C GLY A 660 19.49 -28.50 -30.25
N ARG A 661 18.39 -27.99 -29.68
CA ARG A 661 17.02 -28.48 -29.94
C ARG A 661 16.31 -27.60 -30.98
N CYS A 662 15.46 -28.22 -31.79
CA CYS A 662 14.69 -27.53 -32.81
C CYS A 662 13.46 -26.83 -32.18
N ALA A 663 13.27 -25.55 -32.48
CA ALA A 663 12.08 -24.80 -32.11
C ALA A 663 11.53 -24.11 -33.36
N THR A 664 10.26 -24.34 -33.67
CA THR A 664 9.58 -23.82 -34.87
C THR A 664 8.65 -22.69 -34.47
N ALA A 665 8.77 -21.53 -35.12
CA ALA A 665 7.80 -20.46 -34.99
C ALA A 665 6.74 -20.59 -36.10
N VAL A 666 5.46 -20.63 -35.72
CA VAL A 666 4.31 -20.70 -36.62
C VAL A 666 3.49 -19.43 -36.44
N TYR A 667 3.25 -18.69 -37.52
CA TYR A 667 2.38 -17.51 -37.48
C TYR A 667 0.91 -17.92 -37.65
N GLY A 668 0.03 -17.43 -36.77
CA GLY A 668 -1.40 -17.70 -36.80
C GLY A 668 -2.22 -16.52 -36.26
N VAL A 669 -3.56 -16.64 -36.26
CA VAL A 669 -4.47 -15.61 -35.76
C VAL A 669 -5.09 -16.07 -34.44
N GLN A 670 -4.85 -15.35 -33.36
CA GLN A 670 -5.46 -15.60 -32.04
C GLN A 670 -6.35 -14.41 -31.67
N GLU A 671 -7.62 -14.66 -31.35
CA GLU A 671 -8.59 -13.61 -31.00
C GLU A 671 -8.67 -12.48 -32.04
N GLY A 672 -8.57 -12.84 -33.33
CA GLY A 672 -8.63 -11.88 -34.44
C GLY A 672 -7.35 -11.06 -34.67
N ARG A 673 -6.26 -11.33 -33.93
CA ARG A 673 -4.96 -10.66 -34.12
C ARG A 673 -3.91 -11.65 -34.64
N PRO A 674 -3.19 -11.34 -35.74
CA PRO A 674 -2.09 -12.17 -36.21
C PRO A 674 -0.89 -12.08 -35.25
N GLY A 675 -0.28 -13.21 -34.92
CA GLY A 675 0.89 -13.30 -34.05
C GLY A 675 1.63 -14.65 -34.14
N PRO A 676 2.92 -14.70 -33.79
CA PRO A 676 3.70 -15.93 -33.80
C PRO A 676 3.40 -16.79 -32.55
N ARG A 677 3.18 -18.09 -32.77
CA ARG A 677 3.27 -19.15 -31.76
C ARG A 677 4.54 -19.94 -31.91
N TYR A 678 5.08 -20.44 -30.80
CA TYR A 678 6.31 -21.24 -30.79
C TYR A 678 5.99 -22.68 -30.41
N TRP A 679 6.58 -23.61 -31.15
CA TRP A 679 6.46 -25.05 -30.95
C TRP A 679 7.85 -25.60 -30.68
N VAL A 680 7.96 -26.45 -29.67
CA VAL A 680 9.22 -27.11 -29.31
C VAL A 680 9.15 -28.56 -29.77
N GLU A 681 10.10 -28.96 -30.61
CA GLU A 681 10.23 -30.36 -31.01
C GLU A 681 11.04 -31.12 -29.97
N THR A 682 10.40 -32.10 -29.34
CA THR A 682 11.04 -33.07 -28.45
C THR A 682 11.24 -34.39 -29.20
N SER A 683 11.99 -35.34 -28.62
CA SER A 683 12.22 -36.66 -29.24
C SER A 683 10.93 -37.48 -29.48
N THR A 684 9.80 -37.05 -28.91
CA THR A 684 8.54 -37.82 -28.88
C THR A 684 7.28 -37.00 -29.19
N ALA A 685 7.36 -35.67 -29.23
CA ALA A 685 6.20 -34.81 -29.43
C ALA A 685 6.61 -33.37 -29.79
N HIS A 686 5.71 -32.65 -30.44
CA HIS A 686 5.77 -31.20 -30.55
C HIS A 686 4.91 -30.58 -29.45
N VAL A 687 5.45 -29.60 -28.70
CA VAL A 687 4.77 -28.96 -27.57
C VAL A 687 4.54 -27.48 -27.87
N ASP A 688 3.28 -27.03 -27.82
CA ASP A 688 2.93 -25.60 -27.88
C ASP A 688 3.27 -24.94 -26.53
N VAL A 689 4.16 -23.94 -26.55
CA VAL A 689 4.61 -23.23 -25.34
C VAL A 689 3.63 -22.14 -24.87
N HIS A 690 2.56 -21.85 -25.61
CA HIS A 690 1.60 -20.80 -25.28
C HIS A 690 0.44 -21.23 -24.36
N GLY A 691 0.23 -22.53 -24.12
CA GLY A 691 -0.74 -23.02 -23.13
C GLY A 691 -2.21 -22.60 -23.34
N ALA A 692 -2.63 -22.32 -24.58
CA ALA A 692 -3.97 -21.81 -24.87
C ALA A 692 -5.00 -22.95 -25.09
N GLU A 693 -6.18 -22.83 -24.47
CA GLU A 693 -7.30 -23.79 -24.55
C GLU A 693 -8.08 -23.75 -25.88
N THR A 694 -7.85 -22.76 -26.75
CA THR A 694 -8.60 -22.60 -28.01
C THR A 694 -7.79 -23.07 -29.23
N PRO A 695 -8.29 -24.03 -30.04
CA PRO A 695 -7.67 -24.42 -31.31
C PRO A 695 -7.62 -23.26 -32.31
N LEU A 696 -6.55 -23.16 -33.10
CA LEU A 696 -6.45 -22.17 -34.18
C LEU A 696 -7.35 -22.56 -35.36
N THR A 697 -7.94 -21.55 -36.00
CA THR A 697 -8.36 -21.64 -37.40
C THR A 697 -7.16 -21.26 -38.27
N PRO A 698 -6.69 -22.11 -39.20
CA PRO A 698 -5.54 -21.77 -40.04
C PRO A 698 -5.86 -20.54 -40.91
N ALA A 699 -4.94 -19.58 -40.95
CA ALA A 699 -4.96 -18.54 -41.98
C ALA A 699 -4.67 -19.21 -43.34
N PRO A 700 -5.29 -18.76 -44.44
CA PRO A 700 -5.17 -19.43 -45.75
C PRO A 700 -3.74 -19.50 -46.32
N ASP A 701 -2.79 -18.71 -45.80
CA ASP A 701 -1.38 -18.72 -46.22
C ASP A 701 -0.44 -18.85 -45.00
N VAL A 702 -0.14 -20.09 -44.58
CA VAL A 702 0.82 -20.34 -43.48
C VAL A 702 2.22 -20.56 -44.03
N THR A 703 3.13 -19.61 -43.79
CA THR A 703 4.57 -19.78 -44.06
C THR A 703 5.25 -20.42 -42.86
N VAL A 704 5.58 -21.72 -42.94
CA VAL A 704 6.40 -22.40 -41.93
C VAL A 704 7.85 -22.02 -42.13
N THR A 705 8.44 -21.31 -41.17
CA THR A 705 9.87 -20.94 -41.23
C THR A 705 10.67 -21.82 -40.30
N HIS A 706 11.47 -22.73 -40.87
CA HIS A 706 12.44 -23.52 -40.10
C HIS A 706 13.67 -22.67 -39.80
N MET A 707 13.95 -22.42 -38.52
CA MET A 707 15.15 -21.71 -38.08
C MET A 707 16.32 -22.70 -37.92
N SER A 708 17.21 -22.81 -38.92
CA SER A 708 18.42 -23.65 -38.82
C SER A 708 19.68 -22.83 -38.55
N ASN A 709 20.61 -23.38 -37.75
CA ASN A 709 21.91 -22.80 -37.48
C ASN A 709 22.95 -23.31 -38.51
N SER A 710 23.01 -22.72 -39.69
CA SER A 710 24.16 -22.91 -40.60
C SER A 710 25.12 -21.71 -40.50
N ARG A 711 26.28 -21.91 -39.86
CA ARG A 711 27.41 -20.96 -39.94
C ARG A 711 28.00 -20.99 -41.36
N PRO A 712 28.25 -19.84 -42.00
CA PRO A 712 29.00 -19.82 -43.25
C PRO A 712 30.48 -20.09 -42.98
N ALA A 713 31.04 -21.07 -43.69
CA ALA A 713 32.46 -21.36 -43.70
C ALA A 713 33.22 -20.25 -44.45
N THR A 714 34.12 -19.57 -43.75
CA THR A 714 35.09 -18.64 -44.33
C THR A 714 36.09 -19.38 -45.23
N ARG A 715 36.22 -18.97 -46.49
CA ARG A 715 37.40 -19.26 -47.33
C ARG A 715 38.50 -18.23 -47.03
N ARG A 716 39.74 -18.72 -47.13
CA ARG A 716 41.05 -18.15 -46.72
C ARG A 716 41.23 -16.65 -46.96
#